data_AF-A0A124JTM5-F1
#
_entry.id   AF-A0A124JTM5-F1
#
_cell.length_a   1.000
_cell.length_b   1.000
_cell.length_c   1.000
_cell.angle_alpha   90.00
_cell.angle_beta   90.00
_cell.angle_gamma   90.00
#
_symmetry.space_group_name_H-M   'P 1'
#
loop_
_entity.id
_entity.type
_entity.pdbx_description
1 polymer ?
#
loop_
_entity_poly.entity_id
_entity_poly.type
_entity_poly.pdbx_seq_one_letter_code
_entity_poly.pdbx_strand_id
1 'polypeptide(L)'
;MSTHFKTSLLAASAMIAAAATPAHAQLVYPKAELHAAGATSIQDILPREANCIGDYNADSSNNNSFNVPSGTTAFAARSAVTTAGSTAKFNCATQNIQPNLTLKYLAVGSTGGRNGLVAVPGSASRTAILGTNTKPDATIFGTDTDTWTMPHFVMSDAPMTTGNVTSWNTNKPTGAGALIQIPLFVLPIAVTYNPIYGYKKDGSNAYTIPLTFNIKAPNGLLRLSKHAYCGIFNGNIKNWNHAEITRSNTPDVAFKKTGQVAGTPLFDATNDGSARWTAEGAPIRLVGRLDGSGTTDIFTRHLSVACQGPIIQLTGTAKITRAAEQLPYNVASAINMTSGTGSLSSANYKPSQTDSTKFAGDATLISGAAYAGTSGIVTVSGTGEVITANASGTNGSGLYILANGGGNVASAVVDARDNPGVLIASADASIKFNGKIGYVSADTVFTNPTPVSGNSIGGTADMVLKTAALEVGTSYNKGAGKKWDFAQPNAANATLAFGGVLPPESDSKGGYVAGGDLLRSNPLNWYDALYANLSTLANPVKGYPMTGTSQLITGTCFADPATRNGLATLLNTLYGANITGSDGKKFDKTLFTGAKAGALGIRQQQGLAQLPAAWINAIKDTFLARNAKFPALYTSPLYIQNGLVTEKYKAPTKVAKGSALSVADLTAIVPGTTFPLGSANPTCTAGQGIPTL
;
A
#
# COMPACT_ATOMS: atom_id res chain seq x y z
N MET A 1 29.01 64.77 25.89
CA MET A 1 28.11 64.68 24.72
C MET A 1 28.95 64.97 23.48
N SER A 2 29.05 64.20 22.39
CA SER A 2 28.69 62.83 22.04
C SER A 2 29.54 62.44 20.80
N THR A 3 29.82 61.13 20.62
CA THR A 3 29.88 60.41 19.32
C THR A 3 30.75 61.01 18.20
N HIS A 4 31.96 60.53 17.85
CA HIS A 4 32.40 59.16 17.54
C HIS A 4 31.33 58.32 16.81
N PHE A 5 31.23 58.40 15.46
CA PHE A 5 30.70 57.31 14.61
C PHE A 5 30.75 57.56 13.07
N LYS A 6 31.80 58.15 12.45
CA LYS A 6 31.77 58.43 10.98
C LYS A 6 33.05 58.25 10.14
N THR A 7 34.09 57.57 10.60
CA THR A 7 35.32 57.41 9.79
C THR A 7 35.87 56.00 9.86
N SER A 8 35.33 55.09 9.04
CA SER A 8 35.98 53.83 8.58
C SER A 8 35.21 53.15 7.44
N LEU A 9 34.57 53.91 6.55
CA LEU A 9 33.86 53.33 5.41
C LEU A 9 34.11 54.17 4.15
N LEU A 10 35.24 53.94 3.49
CA LEU A 10 35.47 54.07 2.03
C LEU A 10 36.98 53.95 1.77
N ALA A 11 37.42 52.77 1.32
CA ALA A 11 38.54 52.57 0.38
C ALA A 11 38.93 51.09 0.32
N ALA A 12 38.29 50.31 -0.56
CA ALA A 12 38.91 49.20 -1.28
C ALA A 12 37.91 48.68 -2.33
N SER A 13 37.78 49.42 -3.41
CA SER A 13 37.22 48.93 -4.67
C SER A 13 38.33 48.19 -5.42
N ALA A 14 38.49 46.89 -5.20
CA ALA A 14 39.25 46.02 -6.09
C ALA A 14 38.84 44.54 -5.88
N MET A 15 38.20 43.98 -6.91
CA MET A 15 38.16 42.55 -7.26
C MET A 15 37.88 41.53 -6.15
N ILE A 16 36.67 40.96 -6.17
CA ILE A 16 36.45 39.53 -6.43
C ILE A 16 35.03 39.45 -6.96
N ALA A 17 34.89 39.03 -8.23
CA ALA A 17 33.67 38.39 -8.67
C ALA A 17 33.38 37.29 -7.66
N ALA A 18 32.34 37.43 -6.83
CA ALA A 18 31.85 36.33 -6.03
C ALA A 18 31.34 35.30 -7.04
N ALA A 19 32.23 34.40 -7.46
CA ALA A 19 31.86 33.14 -8.07
C ALA A 19 30.73 32.59 -7.20
N ALA A 20 29.58 32.34 -7.82
CA ALA A 20 28.46 31.69 -7.18
C ALA A 20 29.01 30.59 -6.28
N THR A 21 28.86 30.75 -4.96
CA THR A 21 29.29 29.72 -4.01
C THR A 21 28.65 28.43 -4.49
N PRO A 22 29.42 27.38 -4.85
CA PRO A 22 28.82 26.16 -5.34
C PRO A 22 27.90 25.64 -4.25
N ALA A 23 26.65 25.39 -4.63
CA ALA A 23 25.65 24.75 -3.77
C ALA A 23 26.31 23.54 -3.10
N HIS A 24 26.25 23.47 -1.77
CA HIS A 24 26.73 22.31 -1.03
C HIS A 24 26.03 21.06 -1.59
N ALA A 25 26.79 20.20 -2.26
CA ALA A 25 26.30 18.89 -2.67
C ALA A 25 25.88 18.12 -1.40
N GLN A 26 24.77 17.39 -1.48
CA GLN A 26 24.36 16.54 -0.37
C GLN A 26 25.46 15.54 -0.09
N LEU A 27 25.91 15.46 1.17
CA LEU A 27 26.93 14.50 1.59
C LEU A 27 26.40 13.09 1.31
N VAL A 28 27.12 12.32 0.50
CA VAL A 28 26.77 10.92 0.20
C VAL A 28 27.19 10.08 1.41
N TYR A 29 26.24 9.38 2.02
CA TYR A 29 26.51 8.51 3.17
C TYR A 29 27.26 7.24 2.75
N PRO A 30 27.89 6.52 3.70
CA PRO A 30 28.35 5.15 3.47
C PRO A 30 27.23 4.25 2.93
N LYS A 31 27.60 3.19 2.21
CA LYS A 31 26.64 2.21 1.69
C LYS A 31 25.72 1.71 2.81
N ALA A 32 24.42 1.83 2.62
CA ALA A 32 23.40 1.37 3.54
C ALA A 32 22.39 0.52 2.77
N GLU A 33 22.22 -0.73 3.20
CA GLU A 33 21.22 -1.62 2.64
C GLU A 33 20.08 -1.83 3.64
N LEU A 34 18.88 -1.47 3.24
CA LEU A 34 17.66 -1.62 4.03
C LEU A 34 16.90 -2.86 3.57
N HIS A 35 16.47 -3.69 4.51
CA HIS A 35 15.59 -4.81 4.23
C HIS A 35 14.25 -4.57 4.89
N ALA A 36 13.18 -4.78 4.14
CA ALA A 36 11.83 -4.61 4.63
C ALA A 36 10.88 -5.66 4.09
N ALA A 37 9.79 -5.88 4.81
CA ALA A 37 8.76 -6.83 4.42
C ALA A 37 7.35 -6.32 4.76
N GLY A 38 6.32 -6.87 4.12
CA GLY A 38 4.94 -6.76 4.58
C GLY A 38 3.91 -6.47 3.49
N ALA A 39 3.18 -5.37 3.67
CA ALA A 39 2.01 -5.00 2.89
C ALA A 39 2.21 -5.02 1.36
N THR A 40 1.40 -5.83 0.67
CA THR A 40 1.33 -5.86 -0.80
C THR A 40 0.63 -4.63 -1.40
N SER A 41 0.09 -3.73 -0.57
CA SER A 41 -0.66 -2.53 -0.97
C SER A 41 0.21 -1.39 -1.48
N ILE A 42 1.51 -1.44 -1.18
CA ILE A 42 2.53 -0.42 -1.51
C ILE A 42 3.73 -1.07 -2.21
N GLN A 43 3.51 -2.28 -2.73
CA GLN A 43 4.55 -3.13 -3.27
C GLN A 43 5.21 -2.55 -4.52
N ASP A 44 4.52 -1.64 -5.23
CA ASP A 44 5.03 -1.01 -6.44
C ASP A 44 5.58 0.38 -6.12
N ILE A 45 4.84 1.17 -5.33
CA ILE A 45 5.23 2.54 -4.97
C ILE A 45 6.50 2.59 -4.11
N LEU A 46 6.63 1.76 -3.06
CA LEU A 46 7.76 1.88 -2.13
C LEU A 46 9.11 1.58 -2.82
N PRO A 47 9.26 0.48 -3.60
CA PRO A 47 10.47 0.27 -4.39
C PRO A 47 10.71 1.35 -5.43
N ARG A 48 9.65 1.91 -6.05
CA ARG A 48 9.75 3.00 -7.03
C ARG A 48 10.28 4.29 -6.39
N GLU A 49 9.82 4.62 -5.18
CA GLU A 49 10.35 5.76 -4.43
C GLU A 49 11.79 5.49 -3.98
N ALA A 50 12.09 4.28 -3.51
CA ALA A 50 13.45 3.89 -3.14
C ALA A 50 14.42 3.91 -4.33
N ASN A 51 14.00 3.49 -5.53
CA ASN A 51 14.79 3.61 -6.77
C ASN A 51 15.10 5.05 -7.15
N CYS A 52 14.25 6.00 -6.80
CA CYS A 52 14.54 7.41 -7.03
C CYS A 52 15.49 7.99 -5.97
N ILE A 53 15.47 7.44 -4.76
CA ILE A 53 16.35 7.86 -3.67
C ILE A 53 17.72 7.21 -3.83
N GLY A 54 17.77 5.89 -3.95
CA GLY A 54 18.94 5.03 -4.13
C GLY A 54 19.53 5.04 -5.53
N ASP A 55 20.53 4.20 -5.79
CA ASP A 55 21.01 3.97 -7.15
C ASP A 55 20.22 2.87 -7.86
N TYR A 56 19.53 3.25 -8.93
CA TYR A 56 18.84 2.33 -9.84
C TYR A 56 19.80 1.53 -10.76
N ASN A 57 21.05 1.98 -10.94
CA ASN A 57 22.01 1.43 -11.89
C ASN A 57 23.26 0.79 -11.25
N ALA A 58 23.34 0.72 -9.91
CA ALA A 58 24.59 0.31 -9.22
C ALA A 58 24.98 -1.16 -9.45
N ASP A 59 24.06 -2.03 -9.87
CA ASP A 59 24.35 -3.40 -10.26
C ASP A 59 23.08 -4.00 -10.89
N SER A 60 23.14 -4.57 -12.09
CA SER A 60 22.00 -5.28 -12.69
C SER A 60 21.45 -6.43 -11.82
N SER A 61 22.15 -6.78 -10.75
CA SER A 61 21.79 -7.78 -9.74
C SER A 61 21.36 -7.21 -8.37
N ASN A 62 21.70 -5.96 -7.99
CA ASN A 62 21.55 -5.45 -6.60
C ASN A 62 20.66 -4.19 -6.46
N ASN A 63 19.74 -3.95 -7.40
CA ASN A 63 18.84 -2.78 -7.38
C ASN A 63 17.86 -2.82 -6.19
N ASN A 64 17.12 -1.72 -5.93
CA ASN A 64 16.00 -1.78 -4.97
C ASN A 64 14.95 -2.76 -5.50
N SER A 65 15.05 -3.99 -5.01
CA SER A 65 14.47 -5.18 -5.60
C SER A 65 13.29 -5.63 -4.77
N PHE A 66 12.36 -6.27 -5.46
CA PHE A 66 11.04 -6.56 -4.93
C PHE A 66 10.71 -8.02 -5.19
N ASN A 67 10.27 -8.73 -4.15
CA ASN A 67 9.86 -10.12 -4.31
C ASN A 67 8.53 -10.40 -3.61
N VAL A 68 7.74 -11.27 -4.24
CA VAL A 68 6.55 -11.89 -3.68
C VAL A 68 6.91 -13.34 -3.41
N PRO A 69 6.99 -13.79 -2.14
CA PRO A 69 7.22 -15.20 -1.84
C PRO A 69 5.95 -15.97 -2.20
N SER A 70 5.86 -16.40 -3.46
CA SER A 70 5.18 -17.61 -3.91
C SER A 70 4.92 -17.57 -5.42
N GLY A 71 5.70 -18.33 -6.20
CA GLY A 71 5.32 -18.85 -7.54
C GLY A 71 4.79 -17.85 -8.58
N THR A 72 4.95 -16.56 -8.33
CA THR A 72 4.51 -15.47 -9.19
C THR A 72 5.74 -14.90 -9.86
N THR A 73 5.58 -14.45 -11.09
CA THR A 73 6.63 -13.71 -11.79
C THR A 73 7.07 -12.57 -10.88
N ALA A 74 8.34 -12.60 -10.48
CA ALA A 74 9.04 -11.44 -9.95
C ALA A 74 8.61 -10.21 -10.77
N PHE A 75 8.03 -9.20 -10.12
CA PHE A 75 7.98 -7.91 -10.79
C PHE A 75 9.43 -7.44 -10.82
N ALA A 76 10.04 -7.52 -12.01
CA ALA A 76 11.38 -7.00 -12.27
C ALA A 76 11.53 -5.59 -11.70
N ALA A 77 12.77 -5.18 -11.39
CA ALA A 77 13.12 -3.84 -10.94
C ALA A 77 12.26 -2.79 -11.67
N ARG A 78 11.29 -2.18 -10.97
CA ARG A 78 10.33 -1.29 -11.62
C ARG A 78 11.08 -0.05 -12.10
N SER A 79 10.95 0.25 -13.39
CA SER A 79 11.65 1.36 -14.01
C SER A 79 11.41 2.65 -13.26
N ALA A 80 12.50 3.37 -13.00
CA ALA A 80 12.43 4.65 -12.37
C ALA A 80 11.64 5.66 -13.22
N VAL A 81 11.00 6.60 -12.54
CA VAL A 81 9.95 7.46 -13.11
C VAL A 81 10.55 8.57 -13.96
N THR A 82 10.11 8.66 -15.22
CA THR A 82 10.08 9.95 -15.90
C THR A 82 8.84 10.69 -15.43
N THR A 83 9.02 11.84 -14.78
CA THR A 83 7.89 12.72 -14.47
C THR A 83 7.34 13.24 -15.80
N ALA A 84 6.17 12.76 -16.20
CA ALA A 84 5.52 13.20 -17.43
C ALA A 84 5.21 14.71 -17.34
N GLY A 85 5.63 15.48 -18.34
CA GLY A 85 5.50 16.94 -18.38
C GLY A 85 6.83 17.66 -18.14
N SER A 86 7.48 18.06 -19.23
CA SER A 86 8.85 18.57 -19.33
C SER A 86 9.11 19.93 -18.66
N THR A 87 9.09 19.98 -17.32
CA THR A 87 9.82 20.98 -16.52
C THR A 87 10.39 20.44 -15.20
N ALA A 88 10.09 19.19 -14.82
CA ALA A 88 10.66 18.57 -13.63
C ALA A 88 12.13 18.15 -13.89
N LYS A 89 13.07 18.90 -13.29
CA LYS A 89 14.53 18.77 -13.49
C LYS A 89 15.17 17.52 -12.84
N PHE A 90 14.39 16.53 -12.41
CA PHE A 90 14.90 15.31 -11.76
C PHE A 90 14.30 14.05 -12.40
N ASN A 91 15.14 13.27 -13.06
CA ASN A 91 14.81 12.02 -13.72
C ASN A 91 15.36 10.85 -12.89
N CYS A 92 14.48 10.15 -12.17
CA CYS A 92 14.87 9.03 -11.31
C CYS A 92 15.54 7.88 -12.09
N ALA A 93 15.40 7.82 -13.44
CA ALA A 93 16.07 6.80 -14.25
C ALA A 93 17.55 7.06 -14.51
N THR A 94 17.99 8.31 -14.33
CA THR A 94 19.36 8.75 -14.62
C THR A 94 19.98 9.51 -13.45
N GLN A 95 19.22 9.81 -12.40
CA GLN A 95 19.62 10.62 -11.27
C GLN A 95 19.12 9.99 -9.97
N ASN A 96 19.96 10.08 -8.94
CA ASN A 96 19.73 9.49 -7.63
C ASN A 96 19.91 10.56 -6.55
N ILE A 97 19.19 10.47 -5.43
CA ILE A 97 19.32 11.41 -4.31
C ILE A 97 20.47 11.00 -3.38
N GLN A 98 20.60 9.70 -3.18
CA GLN A 98 21.51 8.98 -2.29
C GLN A 98 21.93 7.67 -2.96
N PRO A 99 22.89 7.69 -3.89
CA PRO A 99 23.26 6.49 -4.66
C PRO A 99 23.72 5.31 -3.79
N ASN A 100 24.18 5.58 -2.56
CA ASN A 100 24.64 4.56 -1.62
C ASN A 100 23.52 3.95 -0.75
N LEU A 101 22.25 4.30 -0.98
CA LEU A 101 21.11 3.69 -0.31
C LEU A 101 20.47 2.63 -1.19
N THR A 102 20.32 1.41 -0.66
CA THR A 102 19.56 0.33 -1.28
C THR A 102 18.44 -0.10 -0.33
N LEU A 103 17.29 -0.49 -0.87
CA LEU A 103 16.12 -1.02 -0.18
C LEU A 103 15.66 -2.29 -0.89
N LYS A 104 15.65 -3.40 -0.17
CA LYS A 104 15.06 -4.66 -0.61
C LYS A 104 13.72 -4.85 0.11
N TYR A 105 12.65 -5.12 -0.65
CA TYR A 105 11.31 -5.23 -0.09
C TYR A 105 10.63 -6.56 -0.44
N LEU A 106 10.15 -7.29 0.58
CA LEU A 106 9.37 -8.52 0.43
C LEU A 106 7.88 -8.26 0.68
N ALA A 107 7.03 -8.35 -0.34
CA ALA A 107 5.58 -8.25 -0.16
C ALA A 107 4.99 -9.60 0.28
N VAL A 108 4.92 -9.79 1.59
CA VAL A 108 4.47 -11.04 2.24
C VAL A 108 3.08 -10.91 2.88
N GLY A 109 2.38 -9.80 2.61
CA GLY A 109 1.17 -9.42 3.33
C GLY A 109 1.47 -8.74 4.67
N SER A 110 0.52 -7.96 5.19
CA SER A 110 0.71 -7.18 6.43
C SER A 110 0.95 -8.08 7.64
N THR A 111 0.17 -9.17 7.79
CA THR A 111 0.37 -10.14 8.86
C THR A 111 1.75 -10.81 8.77
N GLY A 112 2.17 -11.19 7.55
CA GLY A 112 3.49 -11.76 7.31
C GLY A 112 4.60 -10.80 7.74
N GLY A 113 4.53 -9.52 7.34
CA GLY A 113 5.50 -8.51 7.73
C GLY A 113 5.60 -8.35 9.25
N ARG A 114 4.47 -8.14 9.93
CA ARG A 114 4.46 -7.95 11.40
C ARG A 114 4.98 -9.19 12.13
N ASN A 115 4.58 -10.39 11.72
CA ASN A 115 5.07 -11.64 12.31
C ASN A 115 6.58 -11.84 12.03
N GLY A 116 7.03 -11.49 10.83
CA GLY A 116 8.45 -11.48 10.47
C GLY A 116 9.27 -10.49 11.31
N LEU A 117 8.68 -9.39 11.78
CA LEU A 117 9.34 -8.49 12.72
C LEU A 117 9.38 -9.07 14.14
N VAL A 118 8.27 -9.56 14.68
CA VAL A 118 8.16 -9.88 16.13
C VAL A 118 8.42 -11.34 16.51
N ALA A 119 8.64 -12.23 15.55
CA ALA A 119 8.97 -13.64 15.81
C ALA A 119 10.26 -13.80 16.63
N VAL A 120 10.52 -14.99 17.16
CA VAL A 120 11.83 -15.28 17.77
C VAL A 120 12.92 -15.20 16.68
N PRO A 121 14.05 -14.51 16.91
CA PRO A 121 15.18 -14.49 15.98
C PRO A 121 15.64 -15.91 15.62
N GLY A 122 15.91 -16.17 14.34
CA GLY A 122 16.33 -17.50 13.85
C GLY A 122 15.28 -18.63 13.91
N SER A 123 14.03 -18.34 14.31
CA SER A 123 12.99 -19.37 14.38
C SER A 123 12.53 -19.85 12.99
N ALA A 124 12.16 -21.12 12.90
CA ALA A 124 11.58 -21.71 11.69
C ALA A 124 10.33 -20.94 11.20
N SER A 125 9.57 -20.31 12.09
CA SER A 125 8.41 -19.47 11.74
C SER A 125 8.82 -18.17 11.04
N ARG A 126 9.90 -17.53 11.50
CA ARG A 126 10.47 -16.33 10.86
C ARG A 126 11.04 -16.68 9.48
N THR A 127 11.77 -17.78 9.41
CA THR A 127 12.28 -18.38 8.18
C THR A 127 11.15 -18.74 7.23
N ALA A 128 10.03 -19.32 7.68
CA ALA A 128 8.89 -19.61 6.79
C ALA A 128 8.24 -18.35 6.18
N ILE A 129 8.32 -17.20 6.87
CA ILE A 129 7.72 -15.93 6.44
C ILE A 129 8.64 -15.13 5.50
N LEU A 130 9.94 -15.09 5.83
CA LEU A 130 10.94 -14.35 5.08
C LEU A 130 11.61 -15.19 3.97
N GLY A 131 11.37 -16.51 3.97
CA GLY A 131 12.01 -17.51 3.11
C GLY A 131 12.96 -18.42 3.89
N THR A 132 13.04 -19.70 3.49
CA THR A 132 14.05 -20.64 4.03
C THR A 132 15.45 -20.05 3.89
N ASN A 133 16.41 -20.54 4.67
CA ASN A 133 17.84 -20.14 4.69
C ASN A 133 18.60 -20.26 3.35
N THR A 134 17.92 -20.12 2.23
CA THR A 134 18.41 -19.99 0.86
C THR A 134 17.73 -18.75 0.30
N LYS A 135 18.40 -17.60 0.46
CA LYS A 135 18.40 -16.44 -0.44
C LYS A 135 17.04 -15.94 -0.92
N PRO A 136 16.64 -14.69 -0.63
CA PRO A 136 15.51 -14.14 -1.37
C PRO A 136 15.89 -14.24 -2.87
N ASP A 137 15.04 -14.91 -3.65
CA ASP A 137 15.34 -15.50 -4.97
C ASP A 137 16.55 -14.85 -5.70
N ALA A 138 17.61 -15.65 -5.93
CA ALA A 138 18.83 -15.18 -6.57
C ALA A 138 18.63 -14.65 -8.00
N THR A 139 17.46 -14.91 -8.59
CA THR A 139 17.06 -14.34 -9.89
C THR A 139 16.51 -12.91 -9.78
N ILE A 140 16.19 -12.43 -8.57
CA ILE A 140 15.53 -11.13 -8.31
C ILE A 140 16.42 -10.18 -7.51
N PHE A 141 17.14 -10.69 -6.51
CA PHE A 141 18.10 -9.94 -5.69
C PHE A 141 19.56 -10.20 -6.09
N GLY A 142 19.79 -10.87 -7.23
CA GLY A 142 21.13 -11.22 -7.71
C GLY A 142 21.78 -12.38 -6.96
N THR A 143 23.09 -12.56 -7.07
CA THR A 143 23.84 -13.63 -6.39
C THR A 143 23.90 -13.49 -4.86
N ASP A 144 23.09 -12.59 -4.29
CA ASP A 144 23.03 -12.24 -2.88
C ASP A 144 23.15 -13.48 -1.99
N THR A 145 24.17 -13.45 -1.15
CA THR A 145 24.50 -14.51 -0.20
C THR A 145 23.88 -14.25 1.17
N ASP A 146 23.25 -13.09 1.36
CA ASP A 146 22.93 -12.58 2.69
C ASP A 146 21.61 -13.16 3.20
N THR A 147 21.69 -13.78 4.38
CA THR A 147 20.54 -14.37 5.06
C THR A 147 19.81 -13.30 5.87
N TRP A 148 18.54 -13.03 5.57
CA TRP A 148 17.76 -12.04 6.30
C TRP A 148 17.37 -12.57 7.69
N THR A 149 18.16 -12.25 8.72
CA THR A 149 17.85 -12.63 10.10
C THR A 149 16.65 -11.84 10.67
N MET A 150 16.41 -10.61 10.19
CA MET A 150 15.26 -9.77 10.56
C MET A 150 15.10 -8.60 9.58
N PRO A 151 13.87 -8.18 9.22
CA PRO A 151 13.66 -6.93 8.47
C PRO A 151 13.98 -5.70 9.33
N HIS A 152 14.66 -4.71 8.76
CA HIS A 152 14.95 -3.43 9.42
C HIS A 152 13.68 -2.64 9.73
N PHE A 153 12.68 -2.74 8.87
CA PHE A 153 11.33 -2.24 9.11
C PHE A 153 10.31 -3.07 8.35
N VAL A 154 9.05 -2.98 8.74
CA VAL A 154 7.96 -3.64 8.04
C VAL A 154 6.86 -2.67 7.70
N MET A 155 6.13 -2.98 6.64
CA MET A 155 5.01 -2.18 6.18
C MET A 155 3.70 -2.93 6.43
N SER A 156 2.69 -2.27 6.99
CA SER A 156 1.43 -2.91 7.37
C SER A 156 0.25 -1.95 7.23
N ASP A 157 -0.82 -2.36 6.53
CA ASP A 157 -2.04 -1.53 6.47
C ASP A 157 -3.01 -1.84 7.63
N ALA A 158 -2.73 -2.92 8.36
CA ALA A 158 -3.40 -3.32 9.60
C ALA A 158 -2.56 -2.92 10.83
N PRO A 159 -3.18 -2.75 12.00
CA PRO A 159 -2.47 -2.35 13.20
C PRO A 159 -1.57 -3.47 13.73
N MET A 160 -0.51 -3.09 14.45
CA MET A 160 0.08 -3.96 15.46
C MET A 160 -1.00 -4.33 16.49
N THR A 161 -1.04 -5.60 16.90
CA THR A 161 -1.87 -6.03 18.03
C THR A 161 -1.11 -5.86 19.34
N THR A 162 -1.81 -5.83 20.48
CA THR A 162 -1.17 -5.92 21.81
C THR A 162 -0.27 -7.14 21.91
N GLY A 163 -0.70 -8.28 21.35
CA GLY A 163 0.11 -9.49 21.26
C GLY A 163 1.41 -9.27 20.50
N ASN A 164 1.38 -8.55 19.37
CA ASN A 164 2.60 -8.23 18.63
C ASN A 164 3.55 -7.32 19.43
N VAL A 165 3.02 -6.34 20.16
CA VAL A 165 3.84 -5.45 21.02
C VAL A 165 4.50 -6.26 22.15
N THR A 166 3.75 -7.17 22.77
CA THR A 166 4.30 -8.10 23.78
C THR A 166 5.39 -8.97 23.16
N SER A 167 5.14 -9.61 22.02
CA SER A 167 6.14 -10.43 21.32
C SER A 167 7.39 -9.63 20.94
N TRP A 168 7.26 -8.38 20.50
CA TRP A 168 8.42 -7.52 20.26
C TRP A 168 9.22 -7.32 21.55
N ASN A 169 8.58 -6.96 22.65
CA ASN A 169 9.27 -6.72 23.92
C ASN A 169 9.97 -7.97 24.46
N THR A 170 9.44 -9.17 24.16
CA THR A 170 10.07 -10.45 24.53
C THR A 170 11.19 -10.86 23.57
N ASN A 171 11.00 -10.69 22.25
CA ASN A 171 11.83 -11.33 21.23
C ASN A 171 12.79 -10.40 20.50
N LYS A 172 12.68 -9.08 20.68
CA LYS A 172 13.54 -8.12 19.99
C LYS A 172 15.02 -8.35 20.31
N PRO A 173 15.94 -8.06 19.37
CA PRO A 173 17.36 -8.05 19.67
C PRO A 173 17.68 -7.19 20.89
N THR A 174 18.67 -7.59 21.67
CA THR A 174 19.17 -6.79 22.80
C THR A 174 19.47 -5.38 22.33
N GLY A 175 18.92 -4.38 23.02
CA GLY A 175 19.13 -2.98 22.69
C GLY A 175 18.23 -2.40 21.59
N ALA A 176 17.40 -3.18 20.87
CA ALA A 176 16.57 -2.69 19.75
C ALA A 176 15.51 -1.61 20.12
N GLY A 177 15.37 -1.31 21.40
CA GLY A 177 14.59 -0.18 21.88
C GLY A 177 13.07 -0.40 21.85
N ALA A 178 12.32 0.70 21.84
CA ALA A 178 10.86 0.65 21.78
C ALA A 178 10.40 0.35 20.35
N LEU A 179 9.22 -0.24 20.22
CA LEU A 179 8.58 -0.39 18.92
C LEU A 179 7.95 0.95 18.51
N ILE A 180 8.09 1.32 17.25
CA ILE A 180 7.41 2.45 16.62
C ILE A 180 6.47 1.91 15.56
N GLN A 181 5.29 2.50 15.45
CA GLN A 181 4.37 2.34 14.33
C GLN A 181 3.91 3.72 13.89
N ILE A 182 4.14 4.08 12.62
CA ILE A 182 3.75 5.37 12.07
C ILE A 182 3.15 5.22 10.67
N PRO A 183 2.14 6.01 10.29
CA PRO A 183 1.66 5.98 8.93
C PRO A 183 2.74 6.58 8.00
N LEU A 184 2.82 6.06 6.77
CA LEU A 184 3.73 6.56 5.72
C LEU A 184 2.98 6.94 4.44
N PHE A 185 1.93 6.19 4.12
CA PHE A 185 1.08 6.39 2.94
C PHE A 185 -0.38 6.48 3.35
N VAL A 186 -1.15 7.33 2.66
CA VAL A 186 -2.62 7.28 2.66
C VAL A 186 -3.03 6.61 1.36
N LEU A 187 -3.77 5.50 1.43
CA LEU A 187 -4.09 4.71 0.24
C LEU A 187 -5.58 4.37 0.18
N PRO A 188 -6.24 4.61 -0.96
CA PRO A 188 -7.59 4.12 -1.22
C PRO A 188 -7.55 2.65 -1.67
N ILE A 189 -8.52 1.87 -1.21
CA ILE A 189 -8.76 0.50 -1.64
C ILE A 189 -9.71 0.51 -2.84
N ALA A 190 -9.14 0.39 -4.03
CA ALA A 190 -9.89 0.38 -5.27
C ALA A 190 -10.79 -0.86 -5.35
N VAL A 191 -12.09 -0.64 -5.54
CA VAL A 191 -13.00 -1.68 -6.01
C VAL A 191 -12.74 -1.86 -7.49
N THR A 192 -12.24 -3.03 -7.88
CA THR A 192 -11.83 -3.34 -9.25
C THR A 192 -12.76 -4.34 -9.90
N TYR A 193 -12.97 -4.24 -11.21
CA TYR A 193 -13.83 -5.15 -11.96
C TYR A 193 -13.27 -5.42 -13.35
N ASN A 194 -13.72 -6.52 -13.95
CA ASN A 194 -13.49 -6.80 -15.36
C ASN A 194 -14.55 -6.06 -16.20
N PRO A 195 -14.17 -5.16 -17.13
CA PRO A 195 -15.13 -4.50 -18.00
C PRO A 195 -15.84 -5.47 -18.96
N ILE A 196 -15.26 -6.65 -19.20
CA ILE A 196 -15.85 -7.73 -19.99
C ILE A 196 -16.59 -8.68 -19.03
N TYR A 197 -17.91 -8.68 -19.07
CA TYR A 197 -18.75 -9.50 -18.20
C TYR A 197 -19.03 -10.89 -18.75
N GLY A 198 -18.63 -11.16 -20.00
CA GLY A 198 -18.80 -12.46 -20.63
C GLY A 198 -18.25 -12.49 -22.06
N TYR A 199 -18.41 -13.64 -22.70
CA TYR A 199 -18.04 -13.87 -24.08
C TYR A 199 -19.17 -14.57 -24.82
N LYS A 200 -19.32 -14.23 -26.11
CA LYS A 200 -20.24 -14.86 -27.04
C LYS A 200 -19.47 -15.67 -28.10
N LYS A 201 -20.10 -16.73 -28.59
CA LYS A 201 -19.57 -17.51 -29.73
C LYS A 201 -19.47 -16.66 -31.00
N ASP A 202 -18.35 -16.81 -31.70
CA ASP A 202 -18.18 -16.33 -33.07
C ASP A 202 -18.70 -17.33 -34.12
N GLY A 203 -18.51 -16.99 -35.40
CA GLY A 203 -18.85 -17.87 -36.52
C GLY A 203 -18.09 -19.20 -36.55
N SER A 204 -17.02 -19.34 -35.77
CA SER A 204 -16.23 -20.57 -35.59
C SER A 204 -16.65 -21.36 -34.34
N ASN A 205 -17.75 -20.98 -33.68
CA ASN A 205 -18.24 -21.54 -32.40
C ASN A 205 -17.28 -21.36 -31.21
N ALA A 206 -16.27 -20.49 -31.32
CA ALA A 206 -15.35 -20.19 -30.25
C ALA A 206 -15.83 -18.97 -29.45
N TYR A 207 -15.65 -18.97 -28.13
CA TYR A 207 -16.03 -17.83 -27.26
C TYR A 207 -14.99 -16.70 -27.36
N THR A 208 -15.08 -15.90 -28.41
CA THR A 208 -14.09 -14.86 -28.75
C THR A 208 -14.68 -13.46 -28.80
N ILE A 209 -16.01 -13.30 -28.87
CA ILE A 209 -16.65 -11.98 -28.93
C ILE A 209 -16.87 -11.48 -27.49
N PRO A 210 -16.18 -10.41 -27.05
CA PRO A 210 -16.33 -9.91 -25.68
C PRO A 210 -17.68 -9.20 -25.49
N LEU A 211 -18.33 -9.48 -24.36
CA LEU A 211 -19.51 -8.75 -23.89
C LEU A 211 -19.05 -7.71 -22.86
N THR A 212 -19.09 -6.44 -23.24
CA THR A 212 -18.55 -5.34 -22.44
C THR A 212 -19.65 -4.55 -21.72
N PHE A 213 -19.43 -4.17 -20.47
CA PHE A 213 -20.38 -3.33 -19.74
C PHE A 213 -20.60 -1.99 -20.44
N ASN A 214 -21.86 -1.68 -20.75
CA ASN A 214 -22.27 -0.43 -21.38
C ASN A 214 -22.45 0.69 -20.34
N ILE A 215 -21.35 1.13 -19.77
CA ILE A 215 -21.35 2.16 -18.73
C ILE A 215 -21.59 3.53 -19.37
N LYS A 216 -22.70 4.18 -18.99
CA LYS A 216 -23.07 5.53 -19.45
C LYS A 216 -22.79 6.65 -18.44
N ALA A 217 -22.05 6.35 -17.38
CA ALA A 217 -21.66 7.36 -16.41
C ALA A 217 -20.79 8.47 -17.05
N PRO A 218 -20.93 9.74 -16.65
CA PRO A 218 -20.18 10.89 -17.20
C PRO A 218 -18.65 10.75 -17.29
N ASN A 219 -18.04 9.90 -16.46
CA ASN A 219 -16.59 9.65 -16.44
C ASN A 219 -16.22 8.25 -16.99
N GLY A 220 -17.16 7.53 -17.59
CA GLY A 220 -16.95 6.19 -18.14
C GLY A 220 -16.64 5.11 -17.11
N LEU A 221 -16.80 5.39 -15.81
CA LEU A 221 -16.55 4.42 -14.73
C LEU A 221 -17.85 3.87 -14.16
N LEU A 222 -17.79 2.59 -13.78
CA LEU A 222 -18.84 1.95 -12.99
C LEU A 222 -19.02 2.75 -11.69
N ARG A 223 -20.26 3.15 -11.40
CA ARG A 223 -20.66 3.81 -10.17
C ARG A 223 -21.37 2.82 -9.27
N LEU A 224 -20.95 2.72 -8.02
CA LEU A 224 -21.59 1.88 -7.01
C LEU A 224 -22.07 2.75 -5.85
N SER A 225 -23.38 2.81 -5.68
CA SER A 225 -23.96 3.36 -4.45
C SER A 225 -23.53 2.54 -3.24
N LYS A 226 -23.70 3.11 -2.04
CA LYS A 226 -23.47 2.41 -0.78
C LYS A 226 -24.26 1.11 -0.68
N HIS A 227 -25.52 1.13 -1.11
CA HIS A 227 -26.34 -0.07 -1.18
C HIS A 227 -25.78 -1.09 -2.18
N ALA A 228 -25.32 -0.63 -3.35
CA ALA A 228 -24.76 -1.51 -4.35
C ALA A 228 -23.50 -2.22 -3.85
N TYR A 229 -22.48 -1.48 -3.38
CA TYR A 229 -21.25 -2.15 -2.93
C TYR A 229 -21.45 -2.95 -1.64
N CYS A 230 -22.24 -2.47 -0.66
CA CYS A 230 -22.54 -3.23 0.55
C CYS A 230 -23.28 -4.53 0.22
N GLY A 231 -24.28 -4.46 -0.67
CA GLY A 231 -25.04 -5.62 -1.09
C GLY A 231 -24.20 -6.62 -1.89
N ILE A 232 -23.31 -6.15 -2.77
CA ILE A 232 -22.39 -7.01 -3.52
C ILE A 232 -21.46 -7.77 -2.57
N PHE A 233 -20.75 -7.06 -1.69
CA PHE A 233 -19.70 -7.68 -0.87
C PHE A 233 -20.23 -8.53 0.30
N ASN A 234 -21.49 -8.34 0.71
CA ASN A 234 -22.18 -9.26 1.63
C ASN A 234 -22.92 -10.40 0.91
N GLY A 235 -22.94 -10.40 -0.44
CA GLY A 235 -23.57 -11.44 -1.27
C GLY A 235 -25.09 -11.36 -1.34
N ASN A 236 -25.65 -10.19 -1.07
CA ASN A 236 -27.07 -9.89 -1.19
C ASN A 236 -27.44 -9.49 -2.63
N ILE A 237 -26.54 -8.77 -3.30
CA ILE A 237 -26.63 -8.48 -4.73
C ILE A 237 -25.68 -9.43 -5.45
N LYS A 238 -26.26 -10.34 -6.24
CA LYS A 238 -25.53 -11.44 -6.89
C LYS A 238 -25.45 -11.33 -8.41
N ASN A 239 -26.07 -10.30 -8.99
CA ASN A 239 -26.18 -10.15 -10.44
C ASN A 239 -26.01 -8.68 -10.85
N TRP A 240 -25.32 -8.47 -11.97
CA TRP A 240 -25.03 -7.15 -12.53
C TRP A 240 -26.26 -6.41 -13.07
N ASN A 241 -27.36 -7.12 -13.35
CA ASN A 241 -28.63 -6.50 -13.76
C ASN A 241 -29.46 -5.97 -12.58
N HIS A 242 -28.95 -6.02 -11.34
CA HIS A 242 -29.68 -5.58 -10.17
C HIS A 242 -30.08 -4.09 -10.25
N ALA A 243 -31.29 -3.76 -9.78
CA ALA A 243 -31.85 -2.43 -9.89
C ALA A 243 -30.96 -1.34 -9.26
N GLU A 244 -30.35 -1.61 -8.10
CA GLU A 244 -29.43 -0.68 -7.43
C GLU A 244 -28.18 -0.35 -8.25
N ILE A 245 -27.62 -1.34 -8.96
CA ILE A 245 -26.46 -1.13 -9.83
C ILE A 245 -26.88 -0.30 -11.05
N THR A 246 -27.97 -0.71 -11.70
CA THR A 246 -28.53 -0.04 -12.88
C THR A 246 -28.85 1.43 -12.60
N ARG A 247 -29.49 1.69 -11.46
CA ARG A 247 -29.83 3.04 -10.99
C ARG A 247 -28.58 3.90 -10.75
N SER A 248 -27.50 3.30 -10.24
CA SER A 248 -26.26 4.03 -10.00
C SER A 248 -25.47 4.44 -11.23
N ASN A 249 -25.74 3.77 -12.34
CA ASN A 249 -25.04 3.97 -13.60
C ASN A 249 -25.90 4.72 -14.63
N THR A 250 -26.99 5.34 -14.17
CA THR A 250 -27.84 6.16 -15.01
C THR A 250 -27.26 7.59 -15.11
N PRO A 251 -27.21 8.20 -16.31
CA PRO A 251 -26.69 9.56 -16.47
C PRO A 251 -27.38 10.58 -15.56
N ASP A 252 -26.59 11.49 -14.97
CA ASP A 252 -27.04 12.46 -13.95
C ASP A 252 -28.19 13.38 -14.42
N VAL A 253 -28.35 13.56 -15.73
CA VAL A 253 -29.42 14.35 -16.36
C VAL A 253 -30.83 13.76 -16.18
N ALA A 254 -30.93 12.49 -15.77
CA ALA A 254 -32.19 11.77 -15.67
C ALA A 254 -32.81 11.79 -14.25
N PHE A 255 -32.16 12.40 -13.25
CA PHE A 255 -32.70 12.57 -11.89
C PHE A 255 -33.76 13.68 -11.73
N LYS A 256 -34.45 14.07 -12.81
CA LYS A 256 -35.42 15.17 -12.79
C LYS A 256 -36.87 14.69 -12.57
N LYS A 257 -37.47 15.21 -11.50
CA LYS A 257 -38.92 15.41 -11.22
C LYS A 257 -39.87 14.23 -10.94
N THR A 258 -39.58 12.96 -11.24
CA THR A 258 -40.58 11.87 -11.06
C THR A 258 -40.24 10.82 -9.99
N GLY A 259 -39.05 10.86 -9.38
CA GLY A 259 -38.65 9.89 -8.35
C GLY A 259 -38.32 8.48 -8.86
N GLN A 260 -38.47 8.22 -10.17
CA GLN A 260 -38.06 6.97 -10.81
C GLN A 260 -37.30 7.31 -12.09
N VAL A 261 -36.01 6.99 -12.10
CA VAL A 261 -35.24 6.97 -13.34
C VAL A 261 -35.26 5.54 -13.83
N ALA A 262 -35.74 5.30 -15.06
CA ALA A 262 -35.52 4.02 -15.72
C ALA A 262 -34.00 3.81 -15.77
N GLY A 263 -33.51 2.85 -14.98
CA GLY A 263 -32.09 2.63 -14.84
C GLY A 263 -31.47 2.31 -16.20
N THR A 264 -30.27 2.81 -16.49
CA THR A 264 -29.54 2.43 -17.72
C THR A 264 -29.00 1.01 -17.59
N PRO A 265 -29.47 0.05 -18.40
CA PRO A 265 -28.94 -1.32 -18.38
C PRO A 265 -27.45 -1.34 -18.73
N LEU A 266 -26.71 -2.26 -18.10
CA LEU A 266 -25.26 -2.39 -18.31
C LEU A 266 -24.86 -3.39 -19.41
N PHE A 267 -25.81 -4.02 -20.11
CA PHE A 267 -25.49 -5.01 -21.15
C PHE A 267 -24.82 -4.39 -22.37
N ASP A 268 -24.02 -5.19 -23.07
CA ASP A 268 -23.46 -4.88 -24.36
C ASP A 268 -24.59 -4.79 -25.41
N ALA A 269 -24.97 -3.58 -25.80
CA ALA A 269 -26.06 -3.36 -26.74
C ALA A 269 -25.79 -3.89 -28.16
N THR A 270 -24.54 -4.26 -28.47
CA THR A 270 -24.13 -4.78 -29.79
C THR A 270 -24.15 -6.31 -29.79
N ASN A 271 -23.58 -6.92 -28.75
CA ASN A 271 -23.32 -8.36 -28.74
C ASN A 271 -24.28 -9.15 -27.84
N ASP A 272 -25.05 -8.47 -26.99
CA ASP A 272 -26.03 -9.05 -26.07
C ASP A 272 -27.45 -8.48 -26.30
N GLY A 273 -28.48 -9.18 -25.80
CA GLY A 273 -29.88 -8.83 -25.98
C GLY A 273 -30.53 -8.32 -24.70
N SER A 274 -31.33 -7.25 -24.81
CA SER A 274 -32.08 -6.71 -23.66
C SER A 274 -33.01 -7.74 -23.00
N ALA A 275 -33.62 -8.65 -23.76
CA ALA A 275 -34.48 -9.69 -23.22
C ALA A 275 -33.70 -10.67 -22.33
N ARG A 276 -32.53 -11.12 -22.80
CA ARG A 276 -31.64 -12.02 -22.06
C ARG A 276 -31.06 -11.32 -20.83
N TRP A 277 -30.62 -10.07 -20.96
CA TRP A 277 -30.12 -9.30 -19.82
C TRP A 277 -31.16 -9.11 -18.73
N THR A 278 -32.42 -8.83 -19.08
CA THR A 278 -33.51 -8.70 -18.10
C THR A 278 -33.81 -10.04 -17.43
N ALA A 279 -33.83 -11.14 -18.18
CA ALA A 279 -34.15 -12.47 -17.64
C ALA A 279 -33.04 -13.05 -16.75
N GLU A 280 -31.77 -12.89 -17.15
CA GLU A 280 -30.64 -13.59 -16.54
C GLU A 280 -29.51 -12.66 -16.08
N GLY A 281 -29.27 -11.54 -16.78
CA GLY A 281 -28.22 -10.59 -16.43
C GLY A 281 -26.82 -11.17 -16.58
N ALA A 282 -25.92 -10.89 -15.62
CA ALA A 282 -24.62 -11.53 -15.53
C ALA A 282 -24.28 -11.79 -14.05
N PRO A 283 -23.94 -13.02 -13.64
CA PRO A 283 -23.59 -13.31 -12.26
C PRO A 283 -22.36 -12.52 -11.78
N ILE A 284 -22.41 -12.06 -10.53
CA ILE A 284 -21.29 -11.42 -9.86
C ILE A 284 -20.41 -12.49 -9.22
N ARG A 285 -19.11 -12.43 -9.48
CA ARG A 285 -18.08 -13.30 -8.89
C ARG A 285 -17.12 -12.45 -8.07
N LEU A 286 -16.99 -12.74 -6.78
CA LEU A 286 -16.10 -11.95 -5.91
C LEU A 286 -14.70 -12.54 -5.88
N VAL A 287 -13.69 -11.67 -5.87
CA VAL A 287 -12.29 -12.02 -5.65
C VAL A 287 -11.79 -11.34 -4.39
N GLY A 288 -11.19 -12.11 -3.49
CA GLY A 288 -10.70 -11.65 -2.19
C GLY A 288 -9.30 -12.17 -1.86
N ARG A 289 -8.75 -11.73 -0.74
CA ARG A 289 -7.40 -12.07 -0.31
C ARG A 289 -7.33 -13.38 0.48
N LEU A 290 -6.40 -14.25 0.08
CA LEU A 290 -6.08 -15.52 0.73
C LEU A 290 -5.15 -15.35 1.94
N ASP A 291 -4.28 -14.35 1.92
CA ASP A 291 -3.27 -14.05 2.93
C ASP A 291 -3.75 -13.07 4.00
N GLY A 292 -3.00 -12.98 5.10
CA GLY A 292 -3.24 -12.02 6.18
C GLY A 292 -2.91 -10.59 5.73
N SER A 293 -3.96 -9.86 5.37
CA SER A 293 -3.87 -8.70 4.48
C SER A 293 -4.40 -7.43 5.14
N GLY A 294 -3.57 -6.40 5.23
CA GLY A 294 -4.01 -5.07 5.69
C GLY A 294 -4.97 -4.39 4.71
N THR A 295 -4.88 -4.69 3.41
CA THR A 295 -5.88 -4.28 2.41
C THR A 295 -7.27 -4.81 2.79
N THR A 296 -7.33 -6.06 3.29
CA THR A 296 -8.56 -6.69 3.78
C THR A 296 -9.02 -6.04 5.08
N ASP A 297 -8.10 -5.65 5.97
CA ASP A 297 -8.46 -4.88 7.17
C ASP A 297 -9.14 -3.56 6.82
N ILE A 298 -8.55 -2.74 5.94
CA ILE A 298 -9.16 -1.46 5.54
C ILE A 298 -10.53 -1.69 4.87
N PHE A 299 -10.61 -2.68 3.97
CA PHE A 299 -11.85 -3.03 3.28
C PHE A 299 -12.95 -3.48 4.25
N THR A 300 -12.66 -4.43 5.13
CA THR A 300 -13.62 -4.98 6.08
C THR A 300 -13.98 -3.99 7.18
N ARG A 301 -13.03 -3.15 7.61
CA ARG A 301 -13.26 -2.03 8.54
C ARG A 301 -14.26 -1.03 7.97
N HIS A 302 -14.13 -0.69 6.69
CA HIS A 302 -15.12 0.16 6.04
C HIS A 302 -16.48 -0.49 6.00
N LEU A 303 -16.57 -1.72 5.49
CA LEU A 303 -17.85 -2.42 5.36
C LEU A 303 -18.51 -2.68 6.73
N SER A 304 -17.74 -2.97 7.77
CA SER A 304 -18.25 -3.21 9.11
C SER A 304 -18.85 -1.96 9.77
N VAL A 305 -18.56 -0.77 9.25
CA VAL A 305 -19.13 0.50 9.74
C VAL A 305 -20.18 1.03 8.76
N ALA A 306 -19.82 1.16 7.48
CA ALA A 306 -20.66 1.79 6.46
C ALA A 306 -21.85 0.93 6.04
N CYS A 307 -21.77 -0.39 6.20
CA CYS A 307 -22.83 -1.27 5.78
C CYS A 307 -23.78 -1.67 6.92
N GLN A 308 -23.62 -1.22 8.16
CA GLN A 308 -24.54 -1.66 9.23
C GLN A 308 -25.94 -1.00 9.17
N GLY A 309 -26.89 -1.57 9.91
CA GLY A 309 -28.20 -0.96 10.17
C GLY A 309 -29.14 -0.90 8.93
N PRO A 310 -29.92 0.17 8.75
CA PRO A 310 -30.94 0.28 7.69
C PRO A 310 -30.41 0.13 6.26
N ILE A 311 -29.10 0.37 6.06
CA ILE A 311 -28.42 0.21 4.77
C ILE A 311 -28.39 -1.27 4.38
N ILE A 312 -28.11 -2.15 5.34
CA ILE A 312 -28.13 -3.60 5.12
C ILE A 312 -29.52 -4.21 5.30
N GLN A 313 -30.40 -3.66 6.15
CA GLN A 313 -31.77 -4.19 6.29
C GLN A 313 -32.59 -4.15 4.98
N LEU A 314 -32.20 -3.33 4.00
CA LEU A 314 -32.79 -3.32 2.67
C LEU A 314 -32.20 -4.38 1.72
N THR A 315 -31.16 -5.12 2.14
CA THR A 315 -30.44 -6.11 1.32
C THR A 315 -30.22 -7.47 2.01
N GLY A 316 -30.20 -7.58 3.34
CA GLY A 316 -30.16 -8.83 4.13
C GLY A 316 -29.43 -8.67 5.46
N THR A 317 -28.72 -9.70 5.96
CA THR A 317 -27.91 -9.63 7.19
C THR A 317 -26.45 -9.29 6.88
N ALA A 318 -25.83 -8.43 7.70
CA ALA A 318 -24.41 -8.11 7.59
C ALA A 318 -23.55 -9.32 7.93
N LYS A 319 -22.69 -9.71 6.99
CA LYS A 319 -21.75 -10.84 7.16
C LYS A 319 -20.35 -10.36 7.47
N ILE A 320 -20.03 -9.12 7.10
CA ILE A 320 -18.81 -8.42 7.52
C ILE A 320 -19.20 -7.54 8.70
N THR A 321 -18.84 -7.98 9.90
CA THR A 321 -19.28 -7.41 11.18
C THR A 321 -18.16 -6.73 11.95
N ARG A 322 -16.90 -6.93 11.54
CA ARG A 322 -15.73 -6.30 12.16
C ARG A 322 -14.61 -6.07 11.14
N ALA A 323 -13.70 -5.17 11.50
CA ALA A 323 -12.40 -5.06 10.83
C ALA A 323 -11.57 -6.33 11.10
N ALA A 324 -11.01 -6.91 10.05
CA ALA A 324 -10.08 -8.02 10.18
C ALA A 324 -9.21 -8.18 8.93
N GLU A 325 -8.06 -8.83 9.09
CA GLU A 325 -7.13 -9.11 7.99
C GLU A 325 -7.57 -10.30 7.10
N GLN A 326 -8.65 -10.97 7.48
CA GLN A 326 -9.23 -12.11 6.77
C GLN A 326 -10.74 -11.90 6.56
N LEU A 327 -11.25 -12.40 5.43
CA LEU A 327 -12.67 -12.36 5.09
C LEU A 327 -13.49 -13.24 6.04
N PRO A 328 -14.81 -13.01 6.16
CA PRO A 328 -15.66 -13.83 7.02
C PRO A 328 -15.56 -15.31 6.69
N TYR A 329 -15.42 -16.11 7.74
CA TYR A 329 -15.27 -17.54 7.66
C TYR A 329 -15.93 -18.22 8.85
N ASN A 330 -16.72 -19.26 8.59
CA ASN A 330 -17.20 -20.12 9.65
C ASN A 330 -16.15 -21.19 9.94
N VAL A 331 -15.60 -21.20 11.16
CA VAL A 331 -14.59 -22.19 11.57
C VAL A 331 -15.09 -23.64 11.54
N ALA A 332 -16.41 -23.85 11.58
CA ALA A 332 -17.03 -25.17 11.40
C ALA A 332 -17.18 -25.59 9.93
N SER A 333 -16.80 -24.73 8.96
CA SER A 333 -16.81 -25.10 7.55
C SER A 333 -15.76 -26.17 7.24
N ALA A 334 -16.10 -27.09 6.33
CA ALA A 334 -15.19 -28.14 5.85
C ALA A 334 -14.10 -27.65 4.87
N ILE A 335 -14.11 -26.36 4.49
CA ILE A 335 -13.13 -25.78 3.59
C ILE A 335 -11.76 -25.73 4.29
N ASN A 336 -10.69 -26.18 3.63
CA ASN A 336 -9.34 -26.11 4.18
C ASN A 336 -8.37 -25.57 3.14
N MET A 337 -7.77 -24.39 3.41
CA MET A 337 -6.82 -23.76 2.50
C MET A 337 -5.36 -23.85 2.97
N THR A 338 -5.05 -24.72 3.94
CA THR A 338 -3.69 -24.80 4.51
C THR A 338 -2.72 -25.68 3.75
N SER A 339 -3.20 -26.63 2.94
CA SER A 339 -2.39 -27.70 2.34
C SER A 339 -2.08 -27.52 0.86
N GLY A 340 -2.25 -26.31 0.31
CA GLY A 340 -1.86 -26.07 -1.09
C GLY A 340 -0.33 -26.08 -1.24
N THR A 341 0.18 -26.76 -2.26
CA THR A 341 1.56 -26.56 -2.73
C THR A 341 1.70 -25.18 -3.41
N GLY A 342 2.78 -24.44 -3.12
CA GLY A 342 3.09 -23.16 -3.79
C GLY A 342 2.24 -21.93 -3.37
N SER A 343 1.78 -21.14 -4.34
CA SER A 343 1.07 -19.84 -4.18
C SER A 343 -0.30 -19.86 -3.53
N LEU A 344 -0.76 -21.05 -3.13
CA LEU A 344 -2.05 -21.27 -2.47
C LEU A 344 -1.91 -21.66 -0.99
N SER A 345 -0.68 -21.82 -0.48
CA SER A 345 -0.47 -22.11 0.92
C SER A 345 -0.82 -20.89 1.78
N SER A 346 -1.86 -21.02 2.60
CA SER A 346 -2.19 -20.00 3.60
C SER A 346 -2.70 -20.65 4.87
N ALA A 347 -1.99 -20.46 5.97
CA ALA A 347 -2.41 -20.93 7.29
C ALA A 347 -3.68 -20.21 7.81
N ASN A 348 -4.20 -19.24 7.06
CA ASN A 348 -5.22 -18.31 7.52
C ASN A 348 -6.63 -18.91 7.59
N TYR A 349 -7.04 -19.73 6.61
CA TYR A 349 -8.38 -20.31 6.54
C TYR A 349 -8.35 -21.83 6.82
N LYS A 350 -8.34 -22.20 8.11
CA LYS A 350 -8.31 -23.57 8.63
C LYS A 350 -9.42 -23.83 9.67
N PRO A 351 -10.04 -25.02 9.70
CA PRO A 351 -10.97 -25.45 10.76
C PRO A 351 -10.40 -25.51 12.19
N SER A 352 -9.07 -25.52 12.39
CA SER A 352 -8.46 -25.59 13.74
C SER A 352 -7.93 -24.26 14.28
N GLN A 353 -8.32 -23.11 13.69
CA GLN A 353 -8.03 -21.81 14.30
C GLN A 353 -9.09 -21.50 15.36
N THR A 354 -8.70 -21.52 16.64
CA THR A 354 -9.56 -21.21 17.80
C THR A 354 -9.86 -19.72 17.94
N ASP A 355 -9.25 -18.87 17.10
CA ASP A 355 -9.33 -17.42 17.21
C ASP A 355 -10.26 -16.84 16.12
N SER A 356 -11.55 -16.79 16.43
CA SER A 356 -12.58 -16.18 15.57
C SER A 356 -12.39 -14.68 15.35
N THR A 357 -11.52 -14.02 16.13
CA THR A 357 -11.28 -12.57 16.02
C THR A 357 -10.45 -12.20 14.80
N LYS A 358 -9.79 -13.17 14.16
CA LYS A 358 -9.03 -12.98 12.91
C LYS A 358 -9.90 -12.80 11.67
N PHE A 359 -11.15 -13.25 11.72
CA PHE A 359 -12.08 -13.18 10.60
C PHE A 359 -13.03 -12.00 10.75
N ALA A 360 -13.38 -11.37 9.64
CA ALA A 360 -14.28 -10.22 9.63
C ALA A 360 -15.75 -10.56 9.95
N GLY A 361 -16.06 -11.84 10.18
CA GLY A 361 -17.38 -12.37 10.55
C GLY A 361 -17.36 -13.90 10.64
N ASP A 362 -18.46 -14.47 11.09
CA ASP A 362 -18.66 -15.90 11.36
C ASP A 362 -19.39 -16.67 10.24
N ALA A 363 -19.75 -15.98 9.16
CA ALA A 363 -20.39 -16.59 8.00
C ALA A 363 -19.36 -17.18 7.03
N THR A 364 -19.63 -18.37 6.46
CA THR A 364 -18.81 -18.90 5.35
C THR A 364 -19.02 -18.08 4.10
N LEU A 365 -18.04 -17.26 3.73
CA LEU A 365 -18.06 -16.54 2.45
C LEU A 365 -17.01 -17.05 1.45
N ILE A 366 -16.20 -18.03 1.84
CA ILE A 366 -15.15 -18.58 0.98
C ILE A 366 -15.73 -19.65 0.08
N SER A 367 -15.46 -19.58 -1.23
CA SER A 367 -15.95 -20.55 -2.21
C SER A 367 -15.24 -21.90 -2.14
N GLY A 368 -14.04 -21.95 -1.56
CA GLY A 368 -13.12 -23.08 -1.69
C GLY A 368 -12.34 -23.06 -3.01
N ALA A 369 -12.58 -22.07 -3.89
CA ALA A 369 -11.76 -21.81 -5.05
C ALA A 369 -10.68 -20.76 -4.75
N ALA A 370 -9.51 -20.94 -5.37
CA ALA A 370 -8.43 -19.98 -5.29
C ALA A 370 -7.75 -19.77 -6.65
N TYR A 371 -7.15 -18.59 -6.83
CA TYR A 371 -6.39 -18.23 -8.01
C TYR A 371 -4.90 -18.53 -7.82
N ALA A 372 -4.37 -19.36 -8.71
CA ALA A 372 -3.03 -19.93 -8.66
C ALA A 372 -2.10 -19.33 -9.73
N GLY A 373 -2.25 -18.03 -10.03
CA GLY A 373 -1.35 -17.34 -10.97
C GLY A 373 -1.43 -17.89 -12.39
N THR A 374 -0.35 -18.54 -12.85
CA THR A 374 -0.27 -19.10 -14.20
C THR A 374 -1.26 -20.24 -14.43
N SER A 375 -1.63 -20.99 -13.38
CA SER A 375 -2.58 -22.11 -13.44
C SER A 375 -4.06 -21.70 -13.39
N GLY A 376 -4.37 -20.41 -13.28
CA GLY A 376 -5.74 -19.91 -13.26
C GLY A 376 -6.49 -20.24 -11.95
N ILE A 377 -7.81 -20.40 -12.02
CA ILE A 377 -8.66 -20.70 -10.87
C ILE A 377 -8.67 -22.23 -10.62
N VAL A 378 -8.35 -22.63 -9.39
CA VAL A 378 -8.36 -24.02 -8.93
C VAL A 378 -9.35 -24.19 -7.78
N THR A 379 -9.87 -25.40 -7.60
CA THR A 379 -10.76 -25.75 -6.48
C THR A 379 -9.98 -26.56 -5.44
N VAL A 380 -10.23 -26.28 -4.17
CA VAL A 380 -9.62 -27.00 -3.04
C VAL A 380 -10.70 -27.83 -2.36
N SER A 381 -10.66 -29.16 -2.55
CA SER A 381 -11.56 -30.12 -1.87
C SER A 381 -10.91 -30.70 -0.61
N GLY A 382 -11.72 -31.03 0.40
CA GLY A 382 -11.28 -31.41 1.75
C GLY A 382 -10.49 -32.73 1.87
N THR A 383 -9.75 -32.81 3.00
CA THR A 383 -8.93 -33.91 3.59
C THR A 383 -7.97 -34.70 2.69
N GLY A 384 -7.61 -34.18 1.53
CA GLY A 384 -6.58 -34.77 0.68
C GLY A 384 -6.38 -33.88 -0.54
N GLU A 385 -5.14 -33.45 -0.74
CA GLU A 385 -4.71 -32.52 -1.77
C GLU A 385 -5.01 -33.08 -3.18
N VAL A 386 -6.18 -32.77 -3.72
CA VAL A 386 -6.38 -32.82 -5.17
C VAL A 386 -6.68 -31.40 -5.63
N ILE A 387 -5.61 -30.71 -6.05
CA ILE A 387 -5.72 -29.52 -6.90
C ILE A 387 -6.21 -30.02 -8.26
N THR A 388 -7.51 -30.18 -8.41
CA THR A 388 -8.08 -30.38 -9.75
C THR A 388 -8.21 -28.99 -10.36
N ALA A 389 -7.40 -28.68 -11.39
CA ALA A 389 -7.70 -27.56 -12.27
C ALA A 389 -9.16 -27.71 -12.70
N ASN A 390 -9.99 -26.72 -12.38
CA ASN A 390 -11.42 -26.92 -12.42
C ASN A 390 -11.87 -27.03 -13.89
N ALA A 391 -11.99 -28.24 -14.40
CA ALA A 391 -12.54 -28.52 -15.72
C ALA A 391 -14.08 -28.49 -15.67
N SER A 392 -14.68 -27.42 -15.15
CA SER A 392 -16.10 -27.04 -15.32
C SER A 392 -16.54 -26.01 -14.28
N GLY A 393 -16.67 -24.75 -14.69
CA GLY A 393 -17.82 -23.82 -14.51
C GLY A 393 -18.47 -23.61 -13.14
N THR A 394 -17.99 -24.27 -12.09
CA THR A 394 -18.62 -24.31 -10.79
C THR A 394 -17.70 -23.57 -9.85
N ASN A 395 -17.98 -22.28 -9.61
CA ASN A 395 -17.47 -21.64 -8.39
C ASN A 395 -17.98 -22.50 -7.23
N GLY A 396 -17.12 -22.87 -6.28
CA GLY A 396 -17.58 -23.61 -5.11
C GLY A 396 -18.66 -22.81 -4.34
N SER A 397 -19.32 -23.43 -3.37
CA SER A 397 -20.59 -22.94 -2.79
C SER A 397 -20.57 -21.58 -2.07
N GLY A 398 -19.39 -21.00 -1.85
CA GLY A 398 -19.21 -19.69 -1.23
C GLY A 398 -19.01 -18.53 -2.21
N LEU A 399 -18.91 -17.31 -1.68
CA LEU A 399 -18.96 -16.06 -2.46
C LEU A 399 -17.62 -15.64 -3.08
N TYR A 400 -16.52 -15.77 -2.34
CA TYR A 400 -15.20 -15.27 -2.73
C TYR A 400 -14.32 -16.38 -3.29
N ILE A 401 -13.74 -16.13 -4.47
CA ILE A 401 -12.54 -16.77 -4.97
C ILE A 401 -11.36 -16.09 -4.27
N LEU A 402 -10.43 -16.86 -3.72
CA LEU A 402 -9.30 -16.30 -2.97
C LEU A 402 -8.03 -16.20 -3.81
N ALA A 403 -7.25 -15.16 -3.64
CA ALA A 403 -5.95 -14.99 -4.31
C ALA A 403 -4.91 -14.46 -3.32
N ASN A 404 -3.66 -14.94 -3.44
CA ASN A 404 -2.58 -14.54 -2.53
C ASN A 404 -1.93 -13.23 -2.99
N GLY A 405 -2.02 -12.17 -2.20
CA GLY A 405 -1.45 -10.86 -2.52
C GLY A 405 -2.32 -10.00 -3.46
N GLY A 406 -2.10 -8.68 -3.43
CA GLY A 406 -2.89 -7.70 -4.19
C GLY A 406 -2.76 -7.87 -5.71
N GLY A 407 -1.54 -8.14 -6.19
CA GLY A 407 -1.29 -8.40 -7.61
C GLY A 407 -2.09 -9.59 -8.15
N ASN A 408 -2.17 -10.70 -7.41
CA ASN A 408 -2.95 -11.86 -7.85
C ASN A 408 -4.46 -11.64 -7.74
N VAL A 409 -4.95 -10.80 -6.82
CA VAL A 409 -6.36 -10.39 -6.84
C VAL A 409 -6.66 -9.61 -8.11
N ALA A 410 -5.82 -8.64 -8.47
CA ALA A 410 -5.94 -7.90 -9.72
C ALA A 410 -5.93 -8.86 -10.93
N SER A 411 -4.94 -9.76 -11.01
CA SER A 411 -4.85 -10.78 -12.06
C SER A 411 -6.10 -11.65 -12.12
N ALA A 412 -6.58 -12.16 -10.99
CA ALA A 412 -7.76 -13.01 -10.92
C ALA A 412 -9.02 -12.28 -11.42
N VAL A 413 -9.15 -10.98 -11.15
CA VAL A 413 -10.28 -10.17 -11.64
C VAL A 413 -10.24 -10.06 -13.17
N VAL A 414 -9.07 -9.77 -13.77
CA VAL A 414 -8.98 -9.61 -15.23
C VAL A 414 -8.80 -10.91 -15.99
N ASP A 415 -8.42 -12.02 -15.33
CA ASP A 415 -8.05 -13.25 -16.04
C ASP A 415 -9.18 -13.68 -16.96
N ALA A 416 -8.91 -13.59 -18.26
CA ALA A 416 -9.77 -14.01 -19.35
C ALA A 416 -9.47 -15.44 -19.79
N ARG A 417 -8.35 -16.04 -19.31
CA ARG A 417 -7.98 -17.45 -19.53
C ARG A 417 -8.86 -18.41 -18.72
N ASP A 418 -10.06 -17.99 -18.38
CA ASP A 418 -11.15 -18.93 -18.21
C ASP A 418 -11.36 -19.58 -19.58
N ASN A 419 -10.53 -20.60 -19.87
CA ASN A 419 -10.79 -21.67 -20.84
C ASN A 419 -12.30 -21.88 -20.85
N PRO A 420 -13.02 -21.94 -21.99
CA PRO A 420 -14.48 -21.95 -22.01
C PRO A 420 -15.11 -22.90 -20.97
N GLY A 421 -14.43 -23.95 -20.54
CA GLY A 421 -14.81 -24.77 -19.39
C GLY A 421 -14.98 -24.06 -18.03
N VAL A 422 -14.35 -22.90 -17.72
CA VAL A 422 -14.33 -22.26 -16.37
C VAL A 422 -15.32 -21.09 -16.24
N LEU A 423 -15.73 -20.49 -17.36
CA LEU A 423 -16.76 -19.46 -17.37
C LEU A 423 -18.12 -20.06 -16.96
N ILE A 424 -18.98 -19.24 -16.34
CA ILE A 424 -20.33 -19.69 -15.97
C ILE A 424 -21.18 -19.77 -17.24
N ALA A 425 -21.84 -20.90 -17.47
CA ALA A 425 -22.76 -21.08 -18.58
C ALA A 425 -23.98 -20.15 -18.44
N SER A 426 -24.37 -19.52 -19.55
CA SER A 426 -25.66 -18.84 -19.67
C SER A 426 -26.75 -19.84 -20.09
N ALA A 427 -28.01 -19.51 -19.79
CA ALA A 427 -29.16 -20.16 -20.41
C ALA A 427 -29.12 -20.05 -21.94
N ASP A 428 -28.51 -18.99 -22.49
CA ASP A 428 -28.09 -18.92 -23.87
C ASP A 428 -26.75 -19.65 -24.05
N ALA A 429 -26.78 -20.83 -24.67
CA ALA A 429 -25.59 -21.65 -24.90
C ALA A 429 -24.54 -21.02 -25.83
N SER A 430 -24.82 -19.85 -26.41
CA SER A 430 -23.84 -19.04 -27.13
C SER A 430 -23.04 -18.09 -26.21
N ILE A 431 -23.42 -17.95 -24.93
CA ILE A 431 -22.84 -16.99 -23.99
C ILE A 431 -22.25 -17.68 -22.76
N LYS A 432 -21.15 -17.12 -22.27
CA LYS A 432 -20.48 -17.51 -21.02
C LYS A 432 -20.06 -16.28 -20.22
N PHE A 433 -20.17 -16.31 -18.89
CA PHE A 433 -19.97 -15.13 -18.04
C PHE A 433 -18.62 -15.08 -17.31
N ASN A 434 -18.11 -13.85 -17.16
CA ASN A 434 -16.86 -13.47 -16.52
C ASN A 434 -17.00 -12.26 -15.56
N GLY A 435 -18.18 -12.03 -14.99
CA GLY A 435 -18.52 -10.83 -14.18
C GLY A 435 -17.80 -10.71 -12.82
N LYS A 436 -16.46 -10.69 -12.81
CA LYS A 436 -15.60 -10.63 -11.62
C LYS A 436 -15.42 -9.21 -11.10
N ILE A 437 -15.45 -9.08 -9.78
CA ILE A 437 -15.18 -7.85 -9.02
C ILE A 437 -14.35 -8.21 -7.78
N GLY A 438 -13.39 -7.36 -7.41
CA GLY A 438 -12.52 -7.54 -6.26
C GLY A 438 -12.08 -6.22 -5.65
N TYR A 439 -11.15 -6.28 -4.71
CA TYR A 439 -10.58 -5.11 -4.03
C TYR A 439 -9.06 -5.21 -3.97
N VAL A 440 -8.38 -4.12 -4.33
CA VAL A 440 -6.91 -4.00 -4.29
C VAL A 440 -6.50 -2.58 -3.89
N SER A 441 -5.24 -2.38 -3.54
CA SER A 441 -4.72 -1.02 -3.37
C SER A 441 -4.71 -0.28 -4.70
N ALA A 442 -4.90 1.05 -4.67
CA ALA A 442 -4.73 1.88 -5.86
C ALA A 442 -3.34 1.73 -6.52
N ASP A 443 -2.31 1.42 -5.74
CA ASP A 443 -0.94 1.14 -6.23
C ASP A 443 -0.94 0.06 -7.32
N THR A 444 -1.76 -0.98 -7.16
CA THR A 444 -1.85 -2.10 -8.10
C THR A 444 -2.56 -1.71 -9.40
N VAL A 445 -3.37 -0.64 -9.40
CA VAL A 445 -4.22 -0.26 -10.54
C VAL A 445 -3.63 0.87 -11.38
N PHE A 446 -2.81 1.74 -10.78
CA PHE A 446 -2.28 2.95 -11.43
C PHE A 446 -0.78 2.85 -11.81
N THR A 447 -0.28 1.62 -12.01
CA THR A 447 1.15 1.32 -12.23
C THR A 447 1.85 1.97 -13.44
N ASN A 448 1.17 2.76 -14.31
CA ASN A 448 1.86 3.50 -15.39
C ASN A 448 1.10 4.73 -15.95
N PRO A 449 1.74 5.91 -16.09
CA PRO A 449 1.19 7.07 -16.83
C PRO A 449 1.30 6.95 -18.36
N THR A 450 2.04 5.96 -18.87
CA THR A 450 2.04 5.57 -20.28
C THR A 450 1.23 4.29 -20.38
N PRO A 451 0.25 4.18 -21.30
CA PRO A 451 -0.16 2.87 -21.75
C PRO A 451 1.10 2.26 -22.37
N VAL A 452 1.85 1.47 -21.59
CA VAL A 452 2.63 0.42 -22.23
C VAL A 452 1.58 -0.32 -23.02
N SER A 453 1.70 -0.28 -24.34
CA SER A 453 1.08 -1.26 -25.21
C SER A 453 1.31 -2.63 -24.54
N GLY A 454 0.29 -3.10 -23.83
CA GLY A 454 0.38 -4.26 -22.95
C GLY A 454 0.94 -4.04 -21.54
N ASN A 455 0.26 -3.25 -20.68
CA ASN A 455 0.12 -3.71 -19.28
C ASN A 455 -0.89 -4.87 -19.25
N SER A 456 -0.54 -5.89 -20.02
CA SER A 456 -1.22 -7.15 -20.08
C SER A 456 -0.74 -7.89 -18.84
N ILE A 457 -1.58 -8.00 -17.82
CA ILE A 457 -1.34 -9.00 -16.78
C ILE A 457 -1.49 -10.36 -17.48
N GLY A 458 -0.44 -10.87 -18.15
CA GLY A 458 -0.51 -12.09 -18.97
C GLY A 458 -0.39 -11.91 -20.50
N GLY A 459 0.16 -10.81 -21.00
CA GLY A 459 0.58 -10.69 -22.41
C GLY A 459 -0.49 -10.37 -23.47
N THR A 460 -1.79 -10.35 -23.16
CA THR A 460 -2.87 -9.97 -24.10
C THR A 460 -3.48 -8.58 -23.82
N ALA A 461 -3.75 -7.81 -24.89
CA ALA A 461 -4.31 -6.45 -24.84
C ALA A 461 -5.73 -6.35 -24.27
N ASP A 462 -6.38 -7.49 -23.98
CA ASP A 462 -7.78 -7.59 -23.53
C ASP A 462 -7.97 -7.63 -22.00
N MET A 463 -6.88 -7.60 -21.22
CA MET A 463 -6.92 -7.71 -19.75
C MET A 463 -6.92 -6.34 -19.05
N VAL A 464 -7.96 -5.55 -19.27
CA VAL A 464 -8.04 -4.18 -18.73
C VAL A 464 -8.71 -4.17 -17.35
N LEU A 465 -7.93 -4.05 -16.28
CA LEU A 465 -8.45 -3.84 -14.93
C LEU A 465 -9.06 -2.43 -14.83
N LYS A 466 -10.32 -2.34 -14.41
CA LYS A 466 -11.00 -1.05 -14.19
C LYS A 466 -11.36 -0.84 -12.72
N THR A 467 -11.50 0.41 -12.30
CA THR A 467 -11.95 0.78 -10.95
C THR A 467 -13.37 1.32 -10.97
N ALA A 468 -14.13 1.02 -9.92
CA ALA A 468 -15.43 1.62 -9.67
C ALA A 468 -15.28 2.94 -8.87
N ALA A 469 -16.16 3.89 -9.15
CA ALA A 469 -16.37 5.05 -8.30
C ALA A 469 -17.43 4.72 -7.23
N LEU A 470 -17.17 5.08 -5.98
CA LEU A 470 -18.04 4.74 -4.84
C LEU A 470 -18.76 5.98 -4.32
N GLU A 471 -20.00 5.81 -3.87
CA GLU A 471 -20.79 6.89 -3.26
C GLU A 471 -20.10 7.46 -2.02
N VAL A 472 -19.95 8.78 -1.98
CA VAL A 472 -19.31 9.54 -0.91
C VAL A 472 -20.30 9.82 0.22
N GLY A 473 -19.77 9.97 1.44
CA GLY A 473 -20.53 10.36 2.63
C GLY A 473 -20.80 9.19 3.56
N THR A 474 -21.36 9.46 4.73
CA THR A 474 -21.61 8.46 5.78
C THR A 474 -22.97 7.78 5.64
N SER A 475 -23.97 8.46 5.09
CA SER A 475 -25.31 7.92 4.85
C SER A 475 -25.48 7.44 3.42
N TYR A 476 -26.55 6.69 3.17
CA TYR A 476 -27.03 6.42 1.82
C TYR A 476 -27.98 7.53 1.36
N ASN A 477 -27.74 8.09 0.18
CA ASN A 477 -28.57 9.15 -0.37
C ASN A 477 -29.83 8.58 -1.06
N LYS A 478 -30.83 8.17 -0.27
CA LYS A 478 -32.18 7.84 -0.75
C LYS A 478 -33.04 9.11 -0.74
N GLY A 479 -33.29 9.72 -1.89
CA GLY A 479 -34.24 10.83 -1.96
C GLY A 479 -34.34 11.49 -3.33
N ALA A 480 -35.56 11.82 -3.75
CA ALA A 480 -35.80 12.66 -4.90
C ALA A 480 -35.11 14.03 -4.69
N GLY A 481 -34.28 14.45 -5.64
CA GLY A 481 -33.55 15.72 -5.58
C GLY A 481 -32.21 15.71 -4.83
N LYS A 482 -31.81 14.60 -4.19
CA LYS A 482 -30.45 14.46 -3.64
C LYS A 482 -29.49 13.98 -4.72
N LYS A 483 -28.53 14.83 -5.08
CA LYS A 483 -27.46 14.46 -6.03
C LYS A 483 -26.56 13.39 -5.39
N TRP A 484 -26.20 12.41 -6.19
CA TRP A 484 -25.22 11.40 -5.82
C TRP A 484 -23.82 11.90 -6.15
N ASP A 485 -22.95 11.87 -5.15
CA ASP A 485 -21.55 12.17 -5.32
C ASP A 485 -20.73 10.89 -5.26
N PHE A 486 -19.89 10.68 -6.28
CA PHE A 486 -19.05 9.50 -6.40
C PHE A 486 -17.58 9.90 -6.43
N ALA A 487 -16.75 9.17 -5.70
CA ALA A 487 -15.30 9.35 -5.68
C ALA A 487 -14.60 8.16 -6.32
N GLN A 488 -13.55 8.45 -7.09
CA GLN A 488 -12.59 7.48 -7.60
C GLN A 488 -11.50 7.21 -6.55
N PRO A 489 -10.85 6.01 -6.56
CA PRO A 489 -9.76 5.66 -5.65
C PRO A 489 -8.45 6.34 -6.05
N ASN A 490 -8.39 7.67 -6.03
CA ASN A 490 -7.20 8.45 -6.37
C ASN A 490 -6.67 9.25 -5.17
N ALA A 491 -5.47 9.79 -5.32
CA ALA A 491 -4.77 10.50 -4.26
C ALA A 491 -5.58 11.70 -3.73
N ALA A 492 -6.20 12.49 -4.61
CA ALA A 492 -6.98 13.65 -4.19
C ALA A 492 -8.16 13.25 -3.30
N ASN A 493 -8.90 12.20 -3.67
CA ASN A 493 -10.02 11.70 -2.88
C ASN A 493 -9.56 10.99 -1.60
N ALA A 494 -8.39 10.35 -1.60
CA ALA A 494 -7.80 9.78 -0.39
C ALA A 494 -7.37 10.87 0.62
N THR A 495 -6.79 11.98 0.14
CA THR A 495 -6.49 13.16 0.97
C THR A 495 -7.77 13.76 1.56
N LEU A 496 -8.83 13.89 0.75
CA LEU A 496 -10.13 14.38 1.24
C LEU A 496 -10.76 13.45 2.28
N ALA A 497 -10.57 12.13 2.13
CA ALA A 497 -11.04 11.13 3.08
C ALA A 497 -10.29 11.16 4.41
N PHE A 498 -8.97 11.36 4.36
CA PHE A 498 -8.16 11.53 5.56
C PHE A 498 -8.63 12.71 6.41
N GLY A 499 -9.03 13.81 5.76
CA GLY A 499 -9.67 14.93 6.43
C GLY A 499 -8.79 15.58 7.51
N GLY A 500 -9.42 15.99 8.62
CA GLY A 500 -8.79 16.69 9.74
C GLY A 500 -8.32 15.79 10.88
N VAL A 501 -8.13 14.49 10.64
CA VAL A 501 -7.69 13.53 11.66
C VAL A 501 -6.34 13.96 12.23
N LEU A 502 -6.25 14.12 13.55
CA LEU A 502 -5.06 14.59 14.23
C LEU A 502 -4.17 13.43 14.69
N PRO A 503 -2.83 13.61 14.70
CA PRO A 503 -1.92 12.65 15.32
C PRO A 503 -2.10 12.62 16.85
N PRO A 504 -1.62 11.55 17.54
CA PRO A 504 -1.61 11.48 19.00
C PRO A 504 -0.91 12.70 19.62
N GLU A 505 -1.40 13.19 20.77
CA GLU A 505 -0.87 14.38 21.49
C GLU A 505 -0.46 15.53 20.56
N SER A 506 -1.38 15.98 19.70
CA SER A 506 -1.07 16.98 18.67
C SER A 506 -2.11 18.07 18.55
N ASP A 507 -1.64 19.30 18.28
CA ASP A 507 -2.47 20.36 17.73
C ASP A 507 -2.76 20.15 16.23
N SER A 508 -3.53 21.06 15.62
CA SER A 508 -3.88 21.04 14.19
C SER A 508 -2.70 21.16 13.22
N LYS A 509 -1.51 21.56 13.72
CA LYS A 509 -0.27 21.68 12.95
C LYS A 509 0.69 20.51 13.22
N GLY A 510 0.32 19.56 14.08
CA GLY A 510 1.17 18.45 14.49
C GLY A 510 2.14 18.78 15.64
N GLY A 511 2.04 19.98 16.22
CA GLY A 511 2.84 20.37 17.38
C GLY A 511 2.42 19.55 18.60
N TYR A 512 3.40 19.11 19.40
CA TYR A 512 3.15 18.28 20.57
C TYR A 512 2.35 19.03 21.64
N VAL A 513 1.25 18.41 22.10
CA VAL A 513 0.40 18.87 23.20
C VAL A 513 0.17 17.71 24.15
N ALA A 514 0.74 17.78 25.35
CA ALA A 514 0.67 16.71 26.34
C ALA A 514 -0.77 16.52 26.89
N GLY A 515 -1.06 15.31 27.37
CA GLY A 515 -2.26 15.02 28.17
C GLY A 515 -3.49 14.59 27.38
N GLY A 516 -3.32 14.08 26.15
CA GLY A 516 -4.40 13.45 25.39
C GLY A 516 -4.58 11.97 25.69
N ASP A 517 -5.75 11.41 25.36
CA ASP A 517 -6.06 9.98 25.55
C ASP A 517 -5.17 9.05 24.71
N LEU A 518 -4.73 9.56 23.55
CA LEU A 518 -3.80 8.87 22.65
C LEU A 518 -2.42 9.49 22.78
N LEU A 519 -1.53 8.74 23.44
CA LEU A 519 -0.12 9.06 23.69
C LEU A 519 0.79 8.71 22.51
N ARG A 520 1.73 9.61 22.17
CA ARG A 520 2.75 9.35 21.12
C ARG A 520 3.76 8.27 21.51
N SER A 521 3.92 7.99 22.80
CA SER A 521 4.80 6.95 23.32
C SER A 521 4.28 5.52 23.15
N ASN A 522 2.99 5.36 22.89
CA ASN A 522 2.38 4.06 22.62
C ASN A 522 2.26 3.83 21.11
N PRO A 523 2.92 2.81 20.53
CA PRO A 523 2.85 2.55 19.09
C PRO A 523 1.44 2.25 18.57
N LEU A 524 0.54 1.70 19.41
CA LEU A 524 -0.83 1.38 19.01
C LEU A 524 -1.65 2.65 18.75
N ASN A 525 -1.43 3.67 19.58
CA ASN A 525 -2.19 4.93 19.52
C ASN A 525 -2.01 5.70 18.20
N TRP A 526 -0.88 5.52 17.50
CA TRP A 526 -0.67 6.11 16.18
C TRP A 526 -1.62 5.56 15.12
N TYR A 527 -2.02 4.30 15.24
CA TYR A 527 -3.05 3.73 14.38
C TYR A 527 -4.44 4.04 14.92
N ASP A 528 -4.66 3.94 16.23
CA ASP A 528 -5.99 4.20 16.83
C ASP A 528 -6.47 5.63 16.60
N ALA A 529 -5.54 6.61 16.57
CA ALA A 529 -5.84 8.00 16.22
C ALA A 529 -6.48 8.14 14.83
N LEU A 530 -6.15 7.24 13.90
CA LEU A 530 -6.71 7.23 12.56
C LEU A 530 -8.19 6.80 12.53
N TYR A 531 -8.66 6.14 13.59
CA TYR A 531 -9.97 5.50 13.64
C TYR A 531 -10.83 5.88 14.86
N ALA A 532 -10.34 6.74 15.76
CA ALA A 532 -11.03 7.21 16.95
C ALA A 532 -12.38 7.92 16.65
N ASN A 533 -13.47 7.54 17.32
CA ASN A 533 -14.80 8.20 17.26
C ASN A 533 -15.64 8.01 15.98
N LEU A 534 -15.54 6.86 15.28
CA LEU A 534 -16.46 6.34 14.23
C LEU A 534 -16.69 7.22 12.96
N SER A 535 -16.33 8.50 12.96
CA SER A 535 -16.44 9.47 11.84
C SER A 535 -15.10 9.69 11.11
N THR A 536 -14.25 8.67 11.16
CA THR A 536 -12.84 8.65 10.76
C THR A 536 -12.63 7.97 9.42
N LEU A 537 -11.39 7.54 9.13
CA LEU A 537 -11.03 6.79 7.93
C LEU A 537 -11.85 5.51 7.72
N ALA A 538 -12.49 4.96 8.75
CA ALA A 538 -13.38 3.80 8.60
C ALA A 538 -14.63 4.11 7.75
N ASN A 539 -15.19 5.32 7.82
CA ASN A 539 -16.33 5.73 7.00
C ASN A 539 -16.28 7.25 6.80
N PRO A 540 -15.37 7.73 5.94
CA PRO A 540 -15.09 9.16 5.83
C PRO A 540 -16.28 9.90 5.24
N VAL A 541 -16.54 11.11 5.76
CA VAL A 541 -17.66 11.98 5.30
C VAL A 541 -17.41 12.53 3.89
N LYS A 542 -16.14 12.65 3.49
CA LYS A 542 -15.70 13.20 2.20
C LYS A 542 -14.68 12.27 1.56
N GLY A 543 -14.43 12.46 0.26
CA GLY A 543 -13.40 11.69 -0.44
C GLY A 543 -13.79 10.24 -0.69
N TYR A 544 -12.78 9.40 -0.91
CA TYR A 544 -13.02 8.00 -1.27
C TYR A 544 -13.39 7.15 -0.02
N PRO A 545 -14.51 6.39 -0.03
CA PRO A 545 -15.03 5.72 1.18
C PRO A 545 -14.11 4.68 1.81
N MET A 546 -13.42 3.88 1.00
CA MET A 546 -12.53 2.83 1.49
C MET A 546 -11.09 3.35 1.49
N THR A 547 -10.76 4.23 2.43
CA THR A 547 -9.42 4.82 2.55
C THR A 547 -8.78 4.42 3.87
N GLY A 548 -7.50 4.06 3.83
CA GLY A 548 -6.72 3.77 5.03
C GLY A 548 -5.27 4.22 4.85
N THR A 549 -4.37 3.61 5.60
CA THR A 549 -2.95 4.00 5.63
C THR A 549 -2.03 2.80 5.74
N SER A 550 -0.91 2.82 5.03
CA SER A 550 0.18 1.85 5.27
C SER A 550 1.14 2.39 6.33
N GLN A 551 1.34 1.62 7.39
CA GLN A 551 2.23 1.94 8.50
C GLN A 551 3.64 1.42 8.21
N LEU A 552 4.65 2.23 8.52
CA LEU A 552 6.00 1.76 8.77
C LEU A 552 6.14 1.38 10.24
N ILE A 553 6.66 0.19 10.51
CA ILE A 553 6.86 -0.36 11.85
C ILE A 553 8.32 -0.79 12.00
N THR A 554 8.97 -0.36 13.07
CA THR A 554 10.40 -0.64 13.32
C THR A 554 10.74 -0.49 14.81
N GLY A 555 11.97 -0.82 15.20
CA GLY A 555 12.54 -0.49 16.51
C GLY A 555 13.17 0.90 16.56
N THR A 556 13.46 1.41 17.75
CA THR A 556 14.11 2.72 17.90
C THR A 556 15.62 2.67 17.77
N CYS A 557 16.27 1.51 17.94
CA CYS A 557 17.73 1.40 17.99
C CYS A 557 18.28 0.38 16.97
N PHE A 558 19.29 0.82 16.22
CA PHE A 558 19.99 0.04 15.21
C PHE A 558 21.45 -0.18 15.63
N ALA A 559 21.93 -1.42 15.46
CA ALA A 559 23.33 -1.75 15.71
C ALA A 559 24.25 -1.04 14.70
N ASP A 560 23.82 -1.07 13.43
CA ASP A 560 24.27 -0.34 12.24
C ASP A 560 24.04 1.19 12.19
N PRO A 561 25.04 2.10 12.37
CA PRO A 561 24.86 3.51 12.01
C PRO A 561 24.52 3.74 10.54
N ALA A 562 25.06 2.95 9.61
CA ALA A 562 24.74 3.07 8.19
C ALA A 562 23.27 2.71 7.94
N THR A 563 22.80 1.57 8.45
CA THR A 563 21.37 1.17 8.39
C THR A 563 20.45 2.21 9.02
N ARG A 564 20.79 2.74 10.20
CA ARG A 564 20.03 3.82 10.85
C ARG A 564 19.91 5.04 9.96
N ASN A 565 21.05 5.50 9.43
CA ASN A 565 21.11 6.70 8.62
C ASN A 565 20.39 6.50 7.28
N GLY A 566 20.46 5.30 6.71
CA GLY A 566 19.69 4.89 5.55
C GLY A 566 18.19 5.04 5.80
N LEU A 567 17.67 4.48 6.90
CA LEU A 567 16.24 4.57 7.24
C LEU A 567 15.79 6.01 7.52
N ALA A 568 16.57 6.76 8.31
CA ALA A 568 16.25 8.16 8.60
C ALA A 568 16.28 9.03 7.32
N THR A 569 17.20 8.73 6.39
CA THR A 569 17.30 9.43 5.11
C THR A 569 16.15 9.07 4.18
N LEU A 570 15.79 7.79 4.11
CA LEU A 570 14.60 7.31 3.40
C LEU A 570 13.37 8.09 3.88
N LEU A 571 13.07 8.05 5.18
CA LEU A 571 11.90 8.72 5.77
C LEU A 571 11.89 10.23 5.54
N ASN A 572 13.01 10.91 5.80
CA ASN A 572 13.10 12.35 5.57
C ASN A 572 12.83 12.71 4.11
N THR A 573 13.42 11.96 3.17
CA THR A 573 13.25 12.19 1.73
C THR A 573 11.81 11.95 1.28
N LEU A 574 11.19 10.87 1.76
CA LEU A 574 9.77 10.56 1.52
C LEU A 574 8.81 11.62 2.07
N TYR A 575 9.18 12.28 3.18
CA TYR A 575 8.44 13.41 3.73
C TYR A 575 8.79 14.77 3.10
N GLY A 576 9.47 14.77 1.94
CA GLY A 576 9.82 15.98 1.19
C GLY A 576 10.91 16.83 1.84
N ALA A 577 11.72 16.26 2.75
CA ALA A 577 13.02 16.81 3.10
C ALA A 577 14.10 16.29 2.13
N ASN A 578 15.38 16.69 2.31
CA ASN A 578 16.51 16.24 1.49
C ASN A 578 16.31 16.42 -0.02
N ILE A 579 15.95 17.63 -0.44
CA ILE A 579 15.57 17.97 -1.82
C ILE A 579 16.76 18.25 -2.77
N THR A 580 17.94 17.72 -2.46
CA THR A 580 19.17 17.94 -3.23
C THR A 580 19.68 16.60 -3.77
N GLY A 581 19.85 16.48 -5.08
CA GLY A 581 20.41 15.28 -5.70
C GLY A 581 21.90 15.08 -5.38
N SER A 582 22.43 13.90 -5.70
CA SER A 582 23.87 13.60 -5.59
C SER A 582 24.73 14.51 -6.47
N ASP A 583 24.16 15.06 -7.54
CA ASP A 583 24.78 16.05 -8.43
C ASP A 583 24.76 17.49 -7.86
N GLY A 584 24.24 17.67 -6.64
CA GLY A 584 24.11 18.96 -5.96
C GLY A 584 22.95 19.83 -6.46
N LYS A 585 22.12 19.33 -7.39
CA LYS A 585 20.97 20.09 -7.90
C LYS A 585 19.76 19.89 -7.02
N LYS A 586 19.01 20.97 -6.80
CA LYS A 586 17.71 20.88 -6.11
C LYS A 586 16.65 20.30 -7.05
N PHE A 587 15.85 19.38 -6.54
CA PHE A 587 14.64 18.90 -7.21
C PHE A 587 13.39 19.46 -6.53
N ASP A 588 12.23 19.30 -7.18
CA ASP A 588 10.99 19.83 -6.62
C ASP A 588 10.58 19.02 -5.38
N LYS A 589 10.24 19.71 -4.28
CA LYS A 589 9.72 19.08 -3.07
C LYS A 589 8.45 18.25 -3.32
N THR A 590 7.77 18.47 -4.45
CA THR A 590 6.60 17.71 -4.88
C THR A 590 6.94 16.42 -5.63
N LEU A 591 8.22 16.09 -5.85
CA LEU A 591 8.65 14.90 -6.61
C LEU A 591 7.91 13.63 -6.18
N PHE A 592 7.87 13.38 -4.87
CA PHE A 592 7.15 12.23 -4.32
C PHE A 592 5.66 12.53 -4.07
N THR A 593 5.34 13.77 -3.68
CA THR A 593 4.15 14.04 -2.86
C THR A 593 3.11 14.98 -3.46
N GLY A 594 3.40 15.74 -4.52
CA GLY A 594 2.53 16.85 -4.94
C GLY A 594 2.12 16.85 -6.41
N ALA A 595 1.09 17.64 -6.71
CA ALA A 595 0.74 18.06 -8.07
C ALA A 595 1.27 19.48 -8.28
N LYS A 596 2.06 19.71 -9.32
CA LYS A 596 2.46 21.05 -9.74
C LYS A 596 2.13 21.21 -11.22
N ALA A 597 1.28 22.17 -11.53
CA ALA A 597 0.86 22.61 -12.88
C ALA A 597 1.30 21.68 -14.04
N GLY A 598 0.63 20.52 -14.18
CA GLY A 598 0.86 19.57 -15.26
C GLY A 598 1.69 18.32 -14.93
N ALA A 599 2.32 18.22 -13.76
CA ALA A 599 3.07 17.04 -13.32
C ALA A 599 2.58 16.51 -11.95
N LEU A 600 2.24 15.22 -11.93
CA LEU A 600 1.91 14.48 -10.70
C LEU A 600 3.19 13.89 -10.10
N GLY A 601 3.34 14.00 -8.78
CA GLY A 601 4.39 13.32 -8.02
C GLY A 601 4.20 11.81 -8.03
N ILE A 602 5.26 11.08 -7.70
CA ILE A 602 5.35 9.61 -7.82
C ILE A 602 4.18 8.89 -7.12
N ARG A 603 3.75 9.34 -5.92
CA ARG A 603 2.61 8.76 -5.20
C ARG A 603 1.28 9.03 -5.90
N GLN A 604 1.07 10.26 -6.37
CA GLN A 604 -0.19 10.63 -7.00
C GLN A 604 -0.39 9.92 -8.34
N GLN A 605 0.70 9.65 -9.06
CA GLN A 605 0.67 8.80 -10.25
C GLN A 605 0.18 7.38 -9.95
N GLN A 606 0.40 6.88 -8.73
CA GLN A 606 -0.06 5.57 -8.26
C GLN A 606 -1.41 5.63 -7.52
N GLY A 607 -2.05 6.80 -7.46
CA GLY A 607 -3.30 6.99 -6.72
C GLY A 607 -3.16 7.05 -5.19
N LEU A 608 -1.94 7.12 -4.67
CA LEU A 608 -1.65 7.25 -3.24
C LEU A 608 -1.48 8.70 -2.84
N ALA A 609 -1.96 9.03 -1.64
CA ALA A 609 -1.83 10.34 -1.03
C ALA A 609 -0.66 10.42 -0.05
N GLN A 610 -0.10 11.62 0.07
CA GLN A 610 0.79 11.98 1.16
C GLN A 610 -0.01 12.13 2.47
N LEU A 611 0.65 11.88 3.60
CA LEU A 611 0.12 12.27 4.90
C LEU A 611 -0.05 13.79 5.01
N PRO A 612 -1.05 14.25 5.78
CA PRO A 612 -1.15 15.67 6.09
C PRO A 612 0.09 16.19 6.83
N ALA A 613 0.37 17.48 6.66
CA ALA A 613 1.53 18.13 7.27
C ALA A 613 1.58 17.97 8.80
N ALA A 614 0.42 17.96 9.48
CA ALA A 614 0.34 17.72 10.92
C ALA A 614 0.92 16.37 11.33
N TRP A 615 0.62 15.30 10.57
CA TRP A 615 1.19 13.97 10.81
C TRP A 615 2.68 13.93 10.54
N ILE A 616 3.13 14.55 9.45
CA ILE A 616 4.56 14.60 9.11
C ILE A 616 5.35 15.34 10.20
N ASN A 617 4.84 16.47 10.68
CA ASN A 617 5.48 17.25 11.75
C ASN A 617 5.53 16.44 13.05
N ALA A 618 4.41 15.82 13.45
CA ALA A 618 4.35 15.00 14.65
C ALA A 618 5.35 13.84 14.59
N ILE A 619 5.43 13.15 13.45
CA ILE A 619 6.40 12.06 13.23
C ILE A 619 7.83 12.57 13.30
N LYS A 620 8.14 13.70 12.65
CA LYS A 620 9.49 14.28 12.66
C LYS A 620 9.91 14.67 14.08
N ASP A 621 9.04 15.36 14.82
CA ASP A 621 9.31 15.83 16.18
C ASP A 621 9.46 14.69 17.20
N THR A 622 8.83 13.55 16.96
CA THR A 622 8.85 12.41 17.88
C THR A 622 9.91 11.38 17.52
N PHE A 623 10.06 11.05 16.24
CA PHE A 623 10.84 9.89 15.80
C PHE A 623 12.12 10.23 15.03
N LEU A 624 12.22 11.41 14.40
CA LEU A 624 13.37 11.75 13.55
C LEU A 624 14.30 12.81 14.15
N ALA A 625 13.86 13.50 15.20
CA ALA A 625 14.65 14.48 15.92
C ALA A 625 14.48 14.31 17.43
N ARG A 626 15.57 14.54 18.17
CA ARG A 626 15.48 14.70 19.63
C ARG A 626 15.14 16.15 19.95
N ASN A 627 13.86 16.40 20.26
CA ASN A 627 13.36 17.76 20.43
C ASN A 627 13.33 18.19 21.92
N ALA A 628 14.30 19.00 22.33
CA ALA A 628 14.39 19.53 23.71
C ALA A 628 13.23 20.46 24.10
N LYS A 629 12.46 20.97 23.12
CA LYS A 629 11.28 21.79 23.35
C LYS A 629 10.16 21.04 24.09
N PHE A 630 10.18 19.70 24.04
CA PHE A 630 9.16 18.85 24.63
C PHE A 630 9.78 17.88 25.64
N PRO A 631 9.96 18.30 26.91
CA PRO A 631 10.67 17.51 27.92
C PRO A 631 10.19 16.06 28.04
N ALA A 632 8.88 15.83 27.98
CA ALA A 632 8.28 14.49 28.03
C ALA A 632 8.74 13.58 26.88
N LEU A 633 8.79 14.09 25.65
CA LEU A 633 9.32 13.36 24.49
C LEU A 633 10.84 13.24 24.54
N TYR A 634 11.53 14.29 25.02
CA TYR A 634 12.99 14.33 25.11
C TYR A 634 13.57 13.25 26.03
N THR A 635 12.86 12.96 27.12
CA THR A 635 13.20 11.87 28.06
C THR A 635 12.75 10.50 27.59
N SER A 636 11.84 10.42 26.61
CA SER A 636 11.36 9.16 26.06
C SER A 636 12.28 8.70 24.91
N PRO A 637 12.81 7.46 24.91
CA PRO A 637 13.74 6.99 23.90
C PRO A 637 13.02 6.58 22.59
N LEU A 638 12.20 7.48 22.04
CA LEU A 638 11.33 7.22 20.88
C LEU A 638 11.98 7.57 19.54
N TYR A 639 12.97 8.47 19.50
CA TYR A 639 13.64 8.80 18.23
C TYR A 639 14.43 7.61 17.69
N ILE A 640 14.63 7.55 16.37
CA ILE A 640 15.43 6.53 15.70
C ILE A 640 16.93 6.83 15.92
N GLN A 641 17.64 5.88 16.53
CA GLN A 641 18.98 6.02 17.14
C GLN A 641 19.94 4.96 16.60
N ASN A 642 21.24 5.22 16.76
CA ASN A 642 22.31 4.25 16.52
C ASN A 642 22.97 3.85 17.84
N GLY A 643 23.59 2.67 17.87
CA GLY A 643 24.29 2.14 19.05
C GLY A 643 25.61 2.84 19.40
N LEU A 644 26.10 3.79 18.61
CA LEU A 644 27.39 4.42 18.88
C LEU A 644 27.28 5.57 19.88
N VAL A 645 28.28 5.64 20.78
CA VAL A 645 28.45 6.76 21.70
C VAL A 645 28.78 8.02 20.89
N THR A 646 27.99 9.08 21.03
CA THR A 646 28.28 10.38 20.43
C THR A 646 29.47 11.01 21.12
N GLU A 647 30.67 10.84 20.57
CA GLU A 647 31.74 11.79 20.85
C GLU A 647 31.42 13.14 20.17
N LYS A 648 31.71 14.25 20.87
CA LYS A 648 31.51 15.62 20.37
C LYS A 648 32.43 15.86 19.17
N TYR A 649 31.91 15.70 17.96
CA TYR A 649 32.60 16.16 16.75
C TYR A 649 32.57 17.71 16.68
N LYS A 650 33.73 18.36 16.85
CA LYS A 650 33.94 19.81 16.62
C LYS A 650 33.94 20.12 15.11
N ALA A 651 33.45 21.30 14.72
CA ALA A 651 33.40 21.76 13.33
C ALA A 651 34.78 22.14 12.77
N PRO A 652 35.09 21.83 11.49
CA PRO A 652 36.21 22.43 10.79
C PRO A 652 35.87 23.04 9.43
N THR A 653 36.82 23.84 9.02
CA THR A 653 36.97 24.60 7.79
C THR A 653 37.18 23.68 6.57
N LYS A 654 36.38 23.89 5.52
CA LYS A 654 36.51 23.47 4.10
C LYS A 654 37.33 22.20 3.77
N VAL A 655 36.66 21.13 3.29
CA VAL A 655 37.28 19.97 2.60
C VAL A 655 36.98 20.01 1.10
N ALA A 656 37.95 19.61 0.28
CA ALA A 656 37.89 19.62 -1.19
C ALA A 656 37.05 18.46 -1.77
N LYS A 657 36.48 18.70 -2.95
CA LYS A 657 35.46 17.90 -3.65
C LYS A 657 36.09 16.72 -4.43
N GLY A 658 35.54 15.50 -4.31
CA GLY A 658 35.66 14.48 -5.38
C GLY A 658 36.26 13.10 -5.06
N SER A 659 36.53 12.71 -3.82
CA SER A 659 37.15 11.40 -3.52
C SER A 659 36.11 10.33 -3.15
N ALA A 660 36.21 9.13 -3.73
CA ALA A 660 35.50 7.95 -3.24
C ALA A 660 36.16 7.46 -1.94
N LEU A 661 35.37 7.21 -0.90
CA LEU A 661 35.84 6.78 0.42
C LEU A 661 35.90 5.25 0.49
N SER A 662 37.05 4.70 0.86
CA SER A 662 37.26 3.28 1.17
C SER A 662 36.87 2.93 2.62
N VAL A 663 36.82 1.63 2.95
CA VAL A 663 36.59 1.14 4.33
C VAL A 663 37.70 1.58 5.31
N ALA A 664 38.92 1.81 4.80
CA ALA A 664 40.01 2.41 5.58
C ALA A 664 39.87 3.94 5.73
N ASP A 665 39.17 4.61 4.80
CA ASP A 665 38.86 6.04 4.92
C ASP A 665 37.73 6.30 5.94
N LEU A 666 36.92 5.29 6.26
CA LEU A 666 35.88 5.34 7.30
C LEU A 666 36.47 5.40 8.73
N THR A 667 37.58 4.71 8.97
CA THR A 667 38.36 4.83 10.22
C THR A 667 39.24 6.07 10.25
N ALA A 668 39.51 6.67 9.09
CA ALA A 668 40.28 7.91 8.93
C ALA A 668 39.42 9.16 8.65
N ILE A 669 38.09 9.12 8.85
CA ILE A 669 37.23 10.31 8.77
C ILE A 669 37.69 11.28 9.86
N VAL A 670 38.51 12.24 9.45
CA VAL A 670 38.95 13.37 10.27
C VAL A 670 37.71 14.03 10.87
N PRO A 671 37.71 14.36 12.17
CA PRO A 671 36.57 14.97 12.84
C PRO A 671 36.13 16.24 12.11
N GLY A 672 35.01 16.17 11.37
CA GLY A 672 34.59 17.33 10.61
C GLY A 672 33.31 17.33 9.79
N THR A 673 32.51 16.28 9.83
CA THR A 673 31.16 16.28 9.25
C THR A 673 30.13 16.21 10.37
N THR A 674 29.41 17.31 10.63
CA THR A 674 28.22 17.29 11.48
C THR A 674 27.08 16.65 10.71
N PHE A 675 26.97 15.33 10.83
CA PHE A 675 25.66 14.70 10.73
C PHE A 675 24.87 15.14 11.96
N PRO A 676 23.55 15.39 11.88
CA PRO A 676 22.70 15.31 13.05
C PRO A 676 22.64 13.83 13.46
N LEU A 677 23.75 13.33 14.01
CA LEU A 677 23.78 12.11 14.79
C LEU A 677 22.75 12.36 15.88
N GLY A 678 21.73 11.50 15.95
CA GLY A 678 20.90 11.46 17.13
C GLY A 678 21.85 11.39 18.32
N SER A 679 21.66 12.27 19.30
CA SER A 679 22.43 12.20 20.54
C SER A 679 22.40 10.77 21.07
N ALA A 680 23.51 10.25 21.61
CA ALA A 680 23.51 8.92 22.19
C ALA A 680 22.38 8.77 23.22
N ASN A 681 21.74 7.61 23.16
CA ASN A 681 20.89 7.13 24.23
C ASN A 681 21.69 6.10 25.02
N PRO A 682 21.81 6.23 26.35
CA PRO A 682 22.50 5.24 27.19
C PRO A 682 21.96 3.81 27.07
N THR A 683 20.78 3.58 26.47
CA THR A 683 20.22 2.24 26.27
C THR A 683 20.53 1.59 24.91
N CYS A 684 21.14 2.32 23.97
CA CYS A 684 21.49 1.83 22.63
C CYS A 684 23.01 1.67 22.58
N THR A 685 23.52 0.48 22.89
CA THR A 685 24.96 0.18 22.98
C THR A 685 25.52 -0.26 21.63
N ALA A 686 26.82 -0.03 21.40
CA ALA A 686 27.46 -0.39 20.13
C ALA A 686 27.38 -1.91 19.90
N GLY A 687 26.95 -2.33 18.70
CA GLY A 687 26.71 -3.75 18.38
C GLY A 687 25.42 -4.34 18.96
N GLN A 688 24.62 -3.54 19.68
CA GLN A 688 23.28 -3.89 20.15
C GLN A 688 22.24 -3.09 19.35
N GLY A 689 21.06 -3.68 19.11
CA GLY A 689 20.01 -3.09 18.29
C GLY A 689 19.55 -4.01 17.16
N ILE A 690 18.73 -3.48 16.26
CA ILE A 690 18.38 -4.18 15.02
C ILE A 690 19.69 -4.46 14.25
N PRO A 691 20.00 -5.74 13.94
CA PRO A 691 21.31 -6.15 13.44
C PRO A 691 21.55 -5.69 12.00
N THR A 692 22.82 -5.59 11.62
CA THR A 692 23.23 -5.69 10.21
C THR A 692 23.24 -7.14 9.77
N LEU A 693 23.15 -7.35 8.46
CA LEU A 693 23.17 -8.66 7.85
C LEU A 693 24.50 -8.92 7.16
#